data_AF-A0AA41N5P7-F1
#
_entry.id   AF-A0AA41N5P7-F1
#
_cell.length_a   1.000
_cell.length_b   1.000
_cell.length_c   1.000
_cell.angle_alpha   90.00
_cell.angle_beta   90.00
_cell.angle_gamma   90.00
#
_symmetry.space_group_name_H-M   'P 1'
#
loop_
_entity.id
_entity.type
_entity.pdbx_description
1 polymer ?
#
loop_
_entity_poly.entity_id
_entity_poly.type
_entity_poly.pdbx_seq_one_letter_code
_entity_poly.pdbx_strand_id
1 'polypeptide(L)'
;MAAERDAEGEAAARPLLTDFYQATMALGYWRAGRAQDPAEFELFFRRCPFGGAFALAAGLRDCLRFLRTFRLLDADVQFLASMLPPDTEPAFLAHLRALDCSAVTVRALPEGSLAFPGVPLLQVSGPLLLVQLLETPLLCLVSYASLVATNAARLRLIAGPNKRLLELGLRRAQGPDGGLTASTYCYLGGFDSSSNVLAGQLRGVPVAGTLAHSFITSFSGSEVPPDPMLAPASGKGPRVDLVASVKLWLERVCAHLGLGLQDPHRGEQAAFVAYALAFPRAFQGLLDTYSVWRSGLPNFLAVALALGEMGYRAVGVRLDSGDLLQQAQEIRRAFQTTAAQFQAPWLEAVPIAVSNNIDEEELARLAQEGSEVNIIGIGTSVVTCPQQPSLGCVYKLVSVGGQPRMKLTEDPEKQTLPGSKAAFRLLGSDGSPLLDLLQLAEEPPPRAGQELRVWPRGAQEPCTVRPAQVEPLLRLWLQQGKLCEPLPSLAESRAFAQQSLSRLSPAHRRLQSPAMYQSSWEEGALSDLALYTAACLEEAGFAGTQATAVTLSSALEAHGARLEDQVHTLVRGLLAQVPSLAEGRPRRAALRVLSALALEHAQDVVWALLPRSLPPDGAAAELWRSLSRNQRVNGQVLVQLLWALKGAAGTEAEALAATRALGEMLAVSGCVGATRGFYPHLLLALVTQLHELARGVHSPDSPKAWAPSHRGPPHSHASCTVEALKALLTGDGGRMVVTCMEQAGGWRRLVGAHTHLEGVLLLASAMVAHADHHLRGLFADLLPRLRSANTPQRLTAMAFFTGLLQSRPTAQLLREEVILERLRTWQGDSEPTVRWLGLLGLGHLALNQGKVRHVGTLLPALLGALGEGDARLVGAALGALRGLLLQRRAPVRLLSRELRPRLPPLLDDARDSVRASAVGLLGTLVRRGRSGLRVGLRGPLRKLILQSLVPLLLRLHDPSRDTAESSEWTLARCDQALRWGLLEEMVTVAHYDSPEALSRVCQRLDRPSSYNEPFCSQVQRYPNHMPRFLSQTQGYLRSPQDPLRWAATVLIGFLIYHVSPKGVNQELLESLFQDLGQLQSDPEPAVAAAAHVSAQQVALLTLAQGRRRGPRLLRLPRRPARSVRPAPLYTDSPFQRRSLAGRWGCSGTH
;
A
#
# COMPACT_ATOMS: atom_id res chain seq x y z
N MET A 1 35.53 -25.20 50.14
CA MET A 1 36.39 -25.81 49.10
C MET A 1 37.28 -24.72 48.56
N ALA A 2 38.59 -24.90 48.62
CA ALA A 2 39.57 -23.91 48.22
C ALA A 2 39.32 -23.49 46.76
N ALA A 3 39.03 -22.21 46.54
CA ALA A 3 39.05 -21.64 45.21
C ALA A 3 40.49 -21.78 44.71
N GLU A 4 40.71 -22.62 43.69
CA GLU A 4 41.89 -22.50 42.84
C GLU A 4 42.01 -21.02 42.47
N ARG A 5 43.09 -20.38 42.93
CA ARG A 5 43.42 -19.02 42.49
C ARG A 5 43.61 -19.11 40.99
N ASP A 6 42.65 -18.59 40.21
CA ASP A 6 42.82 -18.42 38.76
C ASP A 6 44.00 -17.46 38.58
N ALA A 7 45.18 -18.00 38.24
CA ALA A 7 46.40 -17.22 38.08
C ALA A 7 46.27 -16.18 36.94
N GLU A 8 45.31 -16.37 36.02
CA GLU A 8 44.97 -15.37 35.00
C GLU A 8 43.99 -14.30 35.52
N GLY A 9 43.35 -14.53 36.68
CA GLY A 9 42.34 -13.66 37.28
C GLY A 9 42.91 -12.36 37.85
N GLU A 10 44.18 -12.33 38.28
CA GLU A 10 44.84 -11.11 38.76
C GLU A 10 45.20 -10.12 37.62
N ALA A 11 45.30 -10.62 36.37
CA ALA A 11 45.56 -9.84 35.16
C ALA A 11 44.28 -9.53 34.34
N ALA A 12 43.11 -9.97 34.79
CA ALA A 12 41.87 -9.73 34.06
C ALA A 12 41.45 -8.25 34.11
N ALA A 13 40.77 -7.79 33.06
CA ALA A 13 40.15 -6.47 33.02
C ALA A 13 39.33 -6.22 34.30
N ARG A 14 39.55 -5.08 34.94
CA ARG A 14 38.77 -4.70 36.14
C ARG A 14 37.45 -4.05 35.72
N PRO A 15 36.39 -4.10 36.55
CA PRO A 15 35.14 -3.38 36.26
C PRO A 15 35.32 -1.87 36.05
N LEU A 16 36.38 -1.28 36.61
CA LEU A 16 36.76 0.12 36.39
C LEU A 16 37.45 0.38 35.03
N LEU A 17 37.65 -0.63 34.18
CA LEU A 17 37.99 -0.46 32.75
C LEU A 17 36.75 0.07 32.02
N THR A 18 36.39 1.31 32.33
CA THR A 18 35.15 1.94 31.93
C THR A 18 35.31 3.45 32.01
N ASP A 19 34.45 4.17 31.29
CA ASP A 19 34.45 5.62 31.32
C ASP A 19 33.59 6.14 32.48
N PHE A 20 33.90 7.33 33.01
CA PHE A 20 33.12 7.91 34.12
C PHE A 20 31.62 8.08 33.79
N TYR A 21 31.28 8.37 32.52
CA TYR A 21 29.89 8.51 32.11
C TYR A 21 29.08 7.21 32.25
N GLN A 22 29.73 6.05 32.33
CA GLN A 22 29.05 4.78 32.59
C GLN A 22 28.49 4.75 34.02
N ALA A 23 29.23 5.28 35.00
CA ALA A 23 28.76 5.42 36.38
C ALA A 23 27.63 6.46 36.51
N THR A 24 27.71 7.58 35.79
CA THR A 24 26.64 8.60 35.82
C THR A 24 25.36 8.10 35.14
N MET A 25 25.47 7.36 34.03
CA MET A 25 24.32 6.70 33.40
C MET A 25 23.72 5.61 34.29
N ALA A 26 24.55 4.82 34.98
CA ALA A 26 24.08 3.83 35.95
C ALA A 26 23.25 4.47 37.07
N LEU A 27 23.73 5.58 37.65
CA LEU A 27 22.97 6.35 38.63
C LEU A 27 21.68 6.92 38.01
N GLY A 28 21.72 7.41 36.76
CA GLY A 28 20.55 7.88 36.03
C GLY A 28 19.47 6.79 35.87
N TYR A 29 19.85 5.59 35.45
CA TYR A 29 18.93 4.45 35.36
C TYR A 29 18.38 4.03 36.73
N TRP A 30 19.21 4.06 37.77
CA TRP A 30 18.77 3.79 39.14
C TRP A 30 17.68 4.77 39.59
N ARG A 31 17.96 6.07 39.50
CA ARG A 31 17.02 7.13 39.91
C ARG A 31 15.72 7.12 39.10
N ALA A 32 15.78 6.72 37.84
CA ALA A 32 14.61 6.58 36.98
C ALA A 32 13.81 5.28 37.23
N GLY A 33 14.27 4.39 38.12
CA GLY A 33 13.63 3.09 38.36
C GLY A 33 13.79 2.09 37.22
N ARG A 34 14.80 2.28 36.34
CA ARG A 34 15.01 1.53 35.10
C ARG A 34 16.22 0.59 35.13
N ALA A 35 16.93 0.52 36.26
CA ALA A 35 18.16 -0.28 36.38
C ALA A 35 17.95 -1.77 36.05
N GLN A 36 16.75 -2.29 36.33
CA GLN A 36 16.36 -3.69 36.13
C GLN A 36 15.57 -3.95 34.84
N ASP A 37 15.35 -2.93 34.00
CA ASP A 37 14.68 -3.13 32.70
C ASP A 37 15.45 -4.20 31.91
N PRO A 38 14.79 -5.23 31.34
CA PRO A 38 15.48 -6.20 30.50
C PRO A 38 15.93 -5.51 29.22
N ALA A 39 17.23 -5.54 28.93
CA ALA A 39 17.82 -4.89 27.76
C ALA A 39 18.67 -5.88 26.96
N GLU A 40 18.79 -5.61 25.66
CA GLU A 40 19.67 -6.33 24.76
C GLU A 40 20.51 -5.35 23.93
N PHE A 41 21.81 -5.63 23.89
CA PHE A 41 22.79 -4.88 23.13
C PHE A 41 23.51 -5.79 22.14
N GLU A 42 23.91 -5.23 21.01
CA GLU A 42 24.71 -5.92 19.99
C GLU A 42 26.07 -5.23 19.81
N LEU A 43 27.11 -6.04 19.73
CA LEU A 43 28.46 -5.63 19.37
C LEU A 43 28.75 -6.08 17.94
N PHE A 44 29.00 -5.13 17.03
CA PHE A 44 29.36 -5.40 15.64
C PHE A 44 30.33 -4.33 15.12
N PHE A 45 30.86 -4.47 13.91
CA PHE A 45 31.69 -3.43 13.27
C PHE A 45 31.12 -3.01 11.93
N ARG A 46 31.56 -1.84 11.44
CA ARG A 46 30.96 -1.16 10.28
C ARG A 46 31.70 -1.36 8.97
N ARG A 47 33.03 -1.57 9.04
CA ARG A 47 33.91 -1.75 7.88
C ARG A 47 34.97 -2.77 8.23
N CYS A 48 35.32 -3.64 7.29
CA CYS A 48 36.40 -4.59 7.48
C CYS A 48 37.75 -3.85 7.63
N PRO A 49 38.66 -4.35 8.47
CA PRO A 49 39.93 -3.70 8.72
C PRO A 49 40.89 -3.89 7.54
N PHE A 50 41.87 -3.00 7.42
CA PHE A 50 42.99 -3.10 6.46
C PHE A 50 42.54 -3.16 4.98
N GLY A 51 41.35 -2.62 4.66
CA GLY A 51 40.76 -2.72 3.32
C GLY A 51 40.43 -4.16 2.88
N GLY A 52 40.42 -5.13 3.80
CA GLY A 52 40.05 -6.52 3.52
C GLY A 52 38.55 -6.74 3.41
N ALA A 53 38.12 -7.98 3.12
CA ALA A 53 36.71 -8.34 3.06
C ALA A 53 36.17 -9.05 4.30
N PHE A 54 37.03 -9.42 5.27
CA PHE A 54 36.62 -10.14 6.48
C PHE A 54 37.37 -9.64 7.71
N ALA A 55 36.84 -9.98 8.89
CA ALA A 55 37.57 -10.02 10.14
C ALA A 55 37.47 -11.43 10.74
N LEU A 56 38.40 -11.80 11.63
CA LEU A 56 38.25 -12.99 12.47
C LEU A 56 37.68 -12.60 13.83
N ALA A 57 36.59 -13.26 14.24
CA ALA A 57 36.03 -13.07 15.57
C ALA A 57 36.98 -13.64 16.64
N ALA A 58 37.37 -12.81 17.60
CA ALA A 58 38.25 -13.16 18.70
C ALA A 58 37.98 -12.27 19.93
N GLY A 59 38.42 -12.70 21.12
CA GLY A 59 38.27 -11.96 22.38
C GLY A 59 37.21 -12.55 23.33
N LEU A 60 36.40 -13.50 22.85
CA LEU A 60 35.33 -14.12 23.64
C LEU A 60 35.85 -14.79 24.91
N ARG A 61 37.01 -15.43 24.84
CA ARG A 61 37.64 -16.08 25.99
C ARG A 61 37.89 -15.10 27.14
N ASP A 62 38.43 -13.93 26.82
CA ASP A 62 38.71 -12.88 27.79
C ASP A 62 37.41 -12.22 28.27
N CYS A 63 36.44 -12.02 27.38
CA CYS A 63 35.11 -11.53 27.75
C CYS A 63 34.41 -12.45 28.76
N LEU A 64 34.34 -13.76 28.51
CA LEU A 64 33.66 -14.69 29.40
C LEU A 64 34.39 -14.82 30.74
N ARG A 65 35.72 -14.74 30.75
CA ARG A 65 36.49 -14.66 32.01
C ARG A 65 36.12 -13.41 32.78
N PHE A 66 36.18 -12.24 32.14
CA PHE A 66 35.82 -10.95 32.73
C PHE A 66 34.41 -10.98 33.35
N LEU A 67 33.42 -11.47 32.62
CA LEU A 67 32.04 -11.55 33.11
C LEU A 67 31.90 -12.48 34.33
N ARG A 68 32.66 -13.58 34.39
CA ARG A 68 32.65 -14.51 35.53
C ARG A 68 33.30 -13.92 36.77
N THR A 69 34.32 -13.09 36.61
CA THR A 69 35.05 -12.46 37.72
C THR A 69 34.59 -11.03 38.01
N PHE A 70 33.60 -10.52 37.28
CA PHE A 70 33.08 -9.18 37.43
C PHE A 70 32.55 -8.94 38.85
N ARG A 71 33.28 -8.14 39.62
CA ARG A 71 32.89 -7.66 40.94
C ARG A 71 33.55 -6.31 41.22
N LEU A 72 32.75 -5.33 41.60
CA LEU A 72 33.27 -4.06 42.13
C LEU A 72 33.76 -4.27 43.56
N LEU A 73 35.02 -3.95 43.83
CA LEU A 73 35.57 -4.00 45.17
C LEU A 73 35.03 -2.83 46.00
N ASP A 74 35.07 -2.94 47.33
CA ASP A 74 34.64 -1.84 48.21
C ASP A 74 35.41 -0.54 47.94
N ALA A 75 36.71 -0.65 47.64
CA ALA A 75 37.54 0.49 47.26
C ALA A 75 37.07 1.14 45.93
N ASP A 76 36.65 0.33 44.95
CA ASP A 76 36.12 0.83 43.67
C ASP A 76 34.82 1.60 43.89
N VAL A 77 33.92 1.05 44.71
CA VAL A 77 32.64 1.71 45.03
C VAL A 77 32.85 2.98 45.85
N GLN A 78 33.81 2.99 46.78
CA GLN A 78 34.19 4.20 47.53
C GLN A 78 34.77 5.29 46.61
N PHE A 79 35.62 4.89 45.67
CA PHE A 79 36.15 5.81 44.66
C PHE A 79 35.02 6.39 43.80
N LEU A 80 34.12 5.56 43.26
CA LEU A 80 32.95 6.02 42.52
C LEU A 80 32.06 6.94 43.35
N ALA A 81 31.82 6.62 44.63
CA ALA A 81 31.04 7.46 45.53
C ALA A 81 31.66 8.86 45.73
N SER A 82 33.00 8.96 45.74
CA SER A 82 33.70 10.26 45.83
C SER A 82 33.55 11.15 44.59
N MET A 83 33.27 10.54 43.43
CA MET A 83 33.11 11.22 42.14
C MET A 83 31.64 11.53 41.80
N LEU A 84 30.70 10.81 42.40
CA LEU A 84 29.26 11.01 42.23
C LEU A 84 28.75 12.14 43.15
N PRO A 85 27.53 12.67 42.91
CA PRO A 85 26.95 13.69 43.79
C PRO A 85 26.96 13.27 45.27
N PRO A 86 27.26 14.17 46.21
CA PRO A 86 27.42 13.83 47.64
C PRO A 86 26.12 13.31 48.28
N ASP A 87 24.96 13.61 47.69
CA ASP A 87 23.62 13.14 48.07
C ASP A 87 23.21 11.83 47.36
N THR A 88 24.17 11.11 46.77
CA THR A 88 23.93 9.79 46.17
C THR A 88 23.41 8.82 47.23
N GLU A 89 22.31 8.15 46.91
CA GLU A 89 21.63 7.24 47.83
C GLU A 89 22.55 6.07 48.25
N PRO A 90 22.66 5.77 49.56
CA PRO A 90 23.43 4.61 50.03
C PRO A 90 22.96 3.28 49.44
N ALA A 91 21.66 3.17 49.09
CA ALA A 91 21.09 2.00 48.44
C ALA A 91 21.66 1.76 47.03
N PHE A 92 21.97 2.81 46.27
CA PHE A 92 22.63 2.68 44.97
C PHE A 92 24.07 2.15 45.14
N LEU A 93 24.81 2.65 46.13
CA LEU A 93 26.16 2.16 46.41
C LEU A 93 26.13 0.70 46.90
N ALA A 94 25.12 0.30 47.68
CA ALA A 94 24.89 -1.09 48.05
C ALA A 94 24.56 -1.95 46.81
N HIS A 95 23.77 -1.42 45.87
CA HIS A 95 23.50 -2.08 44.60
C HIS A 95 24.78 -2.31 43.80
N LEU A 96 25.66 -1.28 43.66
CA LEU A 96 26.95 -1.42 42.98
C LEU A 96 27.83 -2.51 43.60
N ARG A 97 27.88 -2.62 44.94
CA ARG A 97 28.63 -3.69 45.63
C ARG A 97 28.08 -5.08 45.36
N ALA A 98 26.76 -5.20 45.17
CA ALA A 98 26.09 -6.46 44.91
C ALA A 98 26.05 -6.85 43.43
N LEU A 99 26.50 -5.96 42.52
CA LEU A 99 26.49 -6.24 41.09
C LEU A 99 27.41 -7.42 40.75
N ASP A 100 26.84 -8.38 40.04
CA ASP A 100 27.53 -9.46 39.38
C ASP A 100 26.89 -9.73 38.01
N CYS A 101 27.47 -10.62 37.20
CA CYS A 101 26.92 -10.98 35.90
C CYS A 101 25.94 -12.16 35.93
N SER A 102 25.33 -12.48 37.09
CA SER A 102 24.43 -13.63 37.24
C SER A 102 23.14 -13.54 36.41
N ALA A 103 22.71 -12.33 36.04
CA ALA A 103 21.52 -12.13 35.19
C ALA A 103 21.85 -11.94 33.71
N VAL A 104 23.13 -12.05 33.31
CA VAL A 104 23.60 -11.76 31.95
C VAL A 104 23.54 -13.01 31.08
N THR A 105 23.06 -12.84 29.85
CA THR A 105 23.08 -13.84 28.79
C THR A 105 23.93 -13.31 27.63
N VAL A 106 24.82 -14.14 27.09
CA VAL A 106 25.70 -13.78 25.98
C VAL A 106 25.58 -14.81 24.86
N ARG A 107 25.18 -14.35 23.68
CA ARG A 107 25.36 -15.08 22.43
C ARG A 107 26.54 -14.48 21.67
N ALA A 108 27.38 -15.29 21.07
CA ALA A 108 28.57 -14.80 20.37
C ALA A 108 28.97 -15.71 19.22
N LEU A 109 29.66 -15.12 18.24
CA LEU A 109 30.43 -15.88 17.27
C LEU A 109 31.51 -16.71 17.99
N PRO A 110 31.70 -17.99 17.61
CA PRO A 110 32.84 -18.77 18.06
C PRO A 110 34.16 -18.11 17.63
N GLU A 111 35.19 -18.18 18.48
CA GLU A 111 36.51 -17.65 18.13
C GLU A 111 37.09 -18.37 16.89
N GLY A 112 37.57 -17.58 15.92
CA GLY A 112 38.02 -18.06 14.62
C GLY A 112 36.97 -18.00 13.51
N SER A 113 35.70 -17.70 13.81
CA SER A 113 34.70 -17.45 12.78
C SER A 113 35.07 -16.25 11.91
N LEU A 114 34.82 -16.33 10.60
CA LEU A 114 34.79 -15.14 9.75
C LEU A 114 33.61 -14.26 10.16
N ALA A 115 33.89 -12.98 10.34
CA ALA A 115 32.92 -11.95 10.67
C ALA A 115 32.90 -10.86 9.59
N PHE A 116 31.71 -10.29 9.39
CA PHE A 116 31.45 -9.31 8.33
C PHE A 116 30.72 -8.08 8.87
N PRO A 117 30.81 -6.93 8.18
CA PRO A 117 30.25 -5.68 8.67
C PRO A 117 28.73 -5.73 8.85
N GLY A 118 28.25 -5.19 9.97
CA GLY A 118 26.83 -5.13 10.32
C GLY A 118 26.25 -6.43 10.88
N VAL A 119 27.01 -7.52 10.94
CA VAL A 119 26.60 -8.77 11.59
C VAL A 119 27.07 -8.78 13.05
N PRO A 120 26.21 -9.09 14.03
CA PRO A 120 26.60 -9.14 15.44
C PRO A 120 27.72 -10.16 15.70
N LEU A 121 28.80 -9.69 16.36
CA LEU A 121 29.83 -10.54 16.95
C LEU A 121 29.35 -11.09 18.30
N LEU A 122 28.76 -10.22 19.12
CA LEU A 122 28.17 -10.54 20.43
C LEU A 122 26.78 -9.93 20.55
N GLN A 123 25.89 -10.63 21.24
CA GLN A 123 24.63 -10.14 21.77
C GLN A 123 24.64 -10.35 23.27
N VAL A 124 24.38 -9.28 24.02
CA VAL A 124 24.44 -9.27 25.48
C VAL A 124 23.09 -8.80 26.01
N SER A 125 22.42 -9.68 26.76
CA SER A 125 21.07 -9.44 27.27
C SER A 125 21.04 -9.59 28.80
N GLY A 126 20.31 -8.71 29.48
CA GLY A 126 20.26 -8.68 30.96
C GLY A 126 19.71 -7.36 31.50
N PRO A 127 19.87 -7.09 32.82
CA PRO A 127 19.43 -5.82 33.43
C PRO A 127 20.14 -4.62 32.80
N LEU A 128 19.38 -3.60 32.38
CA LEU A 128 19.85 -2.45 31.60
C LEU A 128 21.09 -1.79 32.19
N LEU A 129 21.10 -1.52 33.50
CA LEU A 129 22.25 -0.89 34.16
C LEU A 129 23.51 -1.74 34.01
N LEU A 130 23.39 -3.04 34.27
CA LEU A 130 24.51 -3.96 34.24
C LEU A 130 25.05 -4.13 32.82
N VAL A 131 24.20 -4.45 31.84
CA VAL A 131 24.67 -4.67 30.46
C VAL A 131 25.20 -3.40 29.81
N GLN A 132 24.76 -2.21 30.24
CA GLN A 132 25.35 -0.94 29.85
C GLN A 132 26.79 -0.78 30.37
N LEU A 133 27.07 -1.15 31.63
CA LEU A 133 28.42 -1.08 32.20
C LEU A 133 29.44 -1.98 31.46
N LEU A 134 28.95 -3.02 30.77
CA LEU A 134 29.77 -3.96 30.01
C LEU A 134 30.22 -3.42 28.64
N GLU A 135 29.67 -2.30 28.18
CA GLU A 135 30.00 -1.72 26.85
C GLU A 135 31.51 -1.53 26.65
N THR A 136 32.14 -0.74 27.51
CA THR A 136 33.57 -0.37 27.39
C THR A 136 34.51 -1.58 27.45
N PRO A 137 34.43 -2.48 28.44
CA PRO A 137 35.35 -3.62 28.52
C PRO A 137 35.13 -4.60 27.36
N LEU A 138 33.90 -4.89 26.96
CA LEU A 138 33.64 -5.80 25.84
C LEU A 138 34.12 -5.21 24.50
N LEU A 139 33.96 -3.90 24.28
CA LEU A 139 34.53 -3.22 23.11
C LEU A 139 36.05 -3.34 23.08
N CYS A 140 36.72 -3.09 24.20
CA CYS A 140 38.18 -3.17 24.30
C CYS A 140 38.69 -4.57 23.95
N LEU A 141 38.14 -5.60 24.62
CA LEU A 141 38.57 -6.99 24.49
C LEU A 141 38.33 -7.54 23.07
N VAL A 142 37.11 -7.36 22.54
CA VAL A 142 36.75 -7.92 21.24
C VAL A 142 37.43 -7.17 20.09
N SER A 143 37.50 -5.83 20.14
CA SER A 143 38.05 -5.04 19.04
C SER A 143 39.53 -5.33 18.83
N TYR A 144 40.33 -5.36 19.90
CA TYR A 144 41.77 -5.56 19.79
C TYR A 144 42.11 -7.01 19.39
N ALA A 145 41.48 -7.99 20.05
CA ALA A 145 41.68 -9.40 19.74
C ALA A 145 41.33 -9.73 18.29
N SER A 146 40.16 -9.28 17.82
CA SER A 146 39.71 -9.51 16.44
C SER A 146 40.60 -8.79 15.42
N LEU A 147 41.08 -7.58 15.73
CA LEU A 147 42.01 -6.84 14.86
C LEU A 147 43.35 -7.59 14.69
N VAL A 148 43.97 -8.02 15.79
CA VAL A 148 45.25 -8.73 15.77
C VAL A 148 45.11 -10.09 15.09
N ALA A 149 44.06 -10.86 15.40
CA ALA A 149 43.78 -12.13 14.73
C ALA A 149 43.62 -11.95 13.22
N THR A 150 42.89 -10.91 12.80
CA THR A 150 42.71 -10.59 11.38
C THR A 150 44.03 -10.21 10.71
N ASN A 151 44.84 -9.37 11.35
CA ASN A 151 46.16 -8.98 10.83
C ASN A 151 47.09 -10.21 10.69
N ALA A 152 47.14 -11.06 11.70
CA ALA A 152 47.92 -12.29 11.65
C ALA A 152 47.45 -13.26 10.55
N ALA A 153 46.13 -13.35 10.32
CA ALA A 153 45.58 -14.12 9.21
C ALA A 153 45.97 -13.56 7.84
N ARG A 154 45.98 -12.23 7.67
CA ARG A 154 46.47 -11.59 6.44
C ARG A 154 47.94 -11.90 6.20
N LEU A 155 48.78 -11.76 7.22
CA LEU A 155 50.21 -12.08 7.13
C LEU A 155 50.43 -13.58 6.83
N ARG A 156 49.62 -14.48 7.40
CA ARG A 156 49.64 -15.91 7.05
C ARG A 156 49.26 -16.14 5.58
N LEU A 157 48.29 -15.42 5.03
CA LEU A 157 47.93 -15.53 3.61
C LEU A 157 49.08 -15.09 2.70
N ILE A 158 49.83 -14.05 3.07
CA ILE A 158 51.03 -13.60 2.33
C ILE A 158 52.16 -14.62 2.42
N ALA A 159 52.47 -15.09 3.64
CA ALA A 159 53.58 -16.00 3.89
C ALA A 159 53.35 -17.42 3.34
N GLY A 160 52.10 -17.79 3.11
CA GLY A 160 51.70 -19.15 2.76
C GLY A 160 51.85 -20.14 3.93
N PRO A 161 51.55 -21.42 3.70
CA PRO A 161 51.58 -22.45 4.75
C PRO A 161 53.00 -22.95 5.09
N ASN A 162 53.98 -22.71 4.21
CA ASN A 162 55.30 -23.35 4.30
C ASN A 162 56.30 -22.58 5.17
N LYS A 163 56.20 -21.25 5.23
CA LYS A 163 57.07 -20.42 6.06
C LYS A 163 56.58 -20.45 7.51
N ARG A 164 57.51 -20.56 8.46
CA ARG A 164 57.17 -20.45 9.89
C ARG A 164 57.07 -18.99 10.29
N LEU A 165 55.97 -18.60 10.90
CA LEU A 165 55.76 -17.24 11.41
C LEU A 165 55.92 -17.21 12.93
N LEU A 166 56.76 -16.30 13.41
CA LEU A 166 57.07 -16.11 14.83
C LEU A 166 56.69 -14.69 15.27
N GLU A 167 55.90 -14.58 16.33
CA GLU A 167 55.51 -13.28 16.90
C GLU A 167 56.57 -12.78 17.90
N LEU A 168 57.18 -11.63 17.60
CA LEU A 168 58.31 -11.01 18.34
C LEU A 168 57.99 -9.58 18.84
N GLY A 169 56.71 -9.23 18.89
CA GLY A 169 56.20 -7.88 19.11
C GLY A 169 55.96 -7.50 20.56
N LEU A 170 56.07 -8.42 21.53
CA LEU A 170 55.80 -8.17 22.95
C LEU A 170 56.36 -6.83 23.47
N ARG A 171 57.59 -6.48 23.11
CA ARG A 171 58.26 -5.23 23.53
C ARG A 171 57.64 -3.92 23.00
N ARG A 172 56.71 -4.02 22.03
CA ARG A 172 55.97 -2.92 21.41
C ARG A 172 54.46 -3.06 21.57
N ALA A 173 53.99 -4.16 22.17
CA ALA A 173 52.58 -4.39 22.40
C ALA A 173 52.01 -3.31 23.35
N GLN A 174 50.73 -3.00 23.17
CA GLN A 174 50.11 -1.84 23.82
C GLN A 174 49.60 -2.19 25.22
N GLY A 175 50.31 -1.71 26.25
CA GLY A 175 49.93 -1.87 27.66
C GLY A 175 50.30 -3.24 28.25
N PRO A 176 50.02 -3.46 29.55
CA PRO A 176 50.42 -4.67 30.29
C PRO A 176 49.85 -5.96 29.69
N ASP A 177 48.58 -5.94 29.29
CA ASP A 177 47.89 -7.13 28.74
C ASP A 177 48.05 -7.27 27.23
N GLY A 178 48.41 -6.18 26.53
CA GLY A 178 48.52 -6.16 25.07
C GLY A 178 49.48 -7.21 24.54
N GLY A 179 50.54 -7.52 25.28
CA GLY A 179 51.48 -8.59 24.93
C GLY A 179 50.83 -9.98 24.93
N LEU A 180 50.16 -10.35 26.02
CA LEU A 180 49.50 -11.65 26.16
C LEU A 180 48.39 -11.82 25.11
N THR A 181 47.54 -10.81 24.97
CA THR A 181 46.43 -10.80 24.01
C THR A 181 46.94 -10.87 22.58
N ALA A 182 47.93 -10.05 22.21
CA ALA A 182 48.48 -10.05 20.86
C ALA A 182 49.08 -11.41 20.49
N SER A 183 49.94 -11.98 21.34
CA SER A 183 50.55 -13.28 21.09
C SER A 183 49.52 -14.40 20.93
N THR A 184 48.49 -14.41 21.79
CA THR A 184 47.39 -15.38 21.75
C THR A 184 46.64 -15.33 20.41
N TYR A 185 46.25 -14.12 19.99
CA TYR A 185 45.42 -13.94 18.81
C TYR A 185 46.22 -13.93 17.51
N CYS A 186 47.53 -13.64 17.54
CA CYS A 186 48.45 -13.94 16.44
C CYS A 186 48.49 -15.45 16.14
N TYR A 187 48.60 -16.27 17.18
CA TYR A 187 48.59 -17.72 17.04
C TYR A 187 47.26 -18.22 16.46
N LEU A 188 46.12 -17.70 16.95
CA LEU A 188 44.80 -18.00 16.38
C LEU A 188 44.71 -17.62 14.90
N GLY A 189 45.18 -16.42 14.53
CA GLY A 189 45.17 -15.93 13.16
C GLY A 189 46.05 -16.73 12.20
N GLY A 190 47.10 -17.38 12.70
CA GLY A 190 47.86 -18.36 11.92
C GLY A 190 49.36 -18.42 12.21
N PHE A 191 49.89 -17.62 13.13
CA PHE A 191 51.30 -17.70 13.53
C PHE A 191 51.60 -19.02 14.24
N ASP A 192 52.85 -19.49 14.14
CA ASP A 192 53.23 -20.82 14.63
C ASP A 192 53.73 -20.81 16.08
N SER A 193 54.31 -19.69 16.49
CA SER A 193 54.90 -19.52 17.82
C SER A 193 54.99 -18.04 18.20
N SER A 194 55.29 -17.78 19.48
CA SER A 194 55.53 -16.45 20.02
C SER A 194 56.76 -16.45 20.94
N SER A 195 57.41 -15.29 21.06
CA SER A 195 58.42 -15.03 22.08
C SER A 195 57.83 -14.80 23.48
N ASN A 196 56.52 -14.62 23.60
CA ASN A 196 55.88 -14.29 24.86
C ASN A 196 55.69 -15.54 25.73
N VAL A 197 56.53 -15.66 26.75
CA VAL A 197 56.50 -16.76 27.71
C VAL A 197 55.19 -16.84 28.50
N LEU A 198 54.52 -15.71 28.75
CA LEU A 198 53.26 -15.68 29.48
C LEU A 198 52.12 -16.30 28.65
N ALA A 199 52.10 -16.03 27.34
CA ALA A 199 51.17 -16.68 26.42
C ALA A 199 51.40 -18.20 26.35
N GLY A 200 52.66 -18.64 26.42
CA GLY A 200 53.00 -20.05 26.53
C GLY A 200 52.50 -20.69 27.82
N GLN A 201 52.75 -20.03 28.96
CA GLN A 201 52.36 -20.52 30.29
C GLN A 201 50.84 -20.62 30.45
N LEU A 202 50.10 -19.58 30.04
CA LEU A 202 48.67 -19.46 30.32
C LEU A 202 47.78 -20.08 29.25
N ARG A 203 48.21 -20.01 27.98
CA ARG A 203 47.38 -20.37 26.81
C ARG A 203 47.96 -21.52 25.98
N GLY A 204 49.13 -22.04 26.35
CA GLY A 204 49.79 -23.12 25.61
C GLY A 204 50.27 -22.71 24.22
N VAL A 205 50.48 -21.42 23.96
CA VAL A 205 51.07 -20.95 22.71
C VAL A 205 52.52 -21.48 22.63
N PRO A 206 52.94 -22.12 21.52
CA PRO A 206 54.32 -22.55 21.38
C PRO A 206 55.29 -21.39 21.54
N VAL A 207 56.23 -21.52 22.48
CA VAL A 207 57.22 -20.48 22.74
C VAL A 207 58.46 -20.75 21.91
N ALA A 208 58.89 -19.76 21.15
CA ALA A 208 60.16 -19.78 20.45
C ALA A 208 60.82 -18.40 20.52
N GLY A 209 62.14 -18.40 20.52
CA GLY A 209 62.96 -17.22 20.58
C GLY A 209 64.38 -17.56 20.16
N THR A 210 65.14 -16.53 19.83
CA THR A 210 66.54 -16.64 19.46
C THR A 210 67.39 -15.83 20.44
N LEU A 211 68.66 -15.63 20.10
CA LEU A 211 69.57 -14.71 20.78
C LEU A 211 69.19 -13.23 20.60
N ALA A 212 69.66 -12.38 21.50
CA ALA A 212 69.57 -10.93 21.43
C ALA A 212 70.97 -10.31 21.22
N HIS A 213 71.04 -9.17 20.51
CA HIS A 213 72.31 -8.46 20.29
C HIS A 213 73.02 -8.10 21.61
N SER A 214 72.27 -7.72 22.64
CA SER A 214 72.83 -7.37 23.96
C SER A 214 73.59 -8.52 24.63
N PHE A 215 73.21 -9.77 24.34
CA PHE A 215 73.96 -10.93 24.84
C PHE A 215 75.28 -11.08 24.10
N ILE A 216 75.35 -10.77 22.81
CA ILE A 216 76.59 -10.86 22.04
C ILE A 216 77.54 -9.72 22.42
N THR A 217 77.02 -8.50 22.51
CA THR A 217 77.83 -7.30 22.80
C THR A 217 78.30 -7.22 24.25
N SER A 218 77.82 -8.08 25.15
CA SER A 218 78.33 -8.15 26.53
C SER A 218 79.67 -8.89 26.65
N PHE A 219 80.15 -9.55 25.59
CA PHE A 219 81.41 -10.29 25.57
C PHE A 219 82.52 -9.50 24.87
N SER A 220 83.65 -9.37 25.54
CA SER A 220 84.88 -8.72 25.07
C SER A 220 85.79 -9.67 24.27
N GLY A 221 85.62 -10.98 24.44
CA GLY A 221 86.48 -12.03 23.87
C GLY A 221 87.61 -12.48 24.79
N SER A 222 87.71 -11.92 26.00
CA SER A 222 88.65 -12.33 27.05
C SER A 222 88.05 -13.29 28.07
N GLU A 223 86.74 -13.54 27.97
CA GLU A 223 86.01 -14.37 28.92
C GLU A 223 86.46 -15.83 28.83
N VAL A 224 86.66 -16.43 29.99
CA VAL A 224 86.90 -17.88 30.13
C VAL A 224 85.69 -18.47 30.84
N PRO A 225 84.91 -19.36 30.19
CA PRO A 225 83.79 -20.00 30.86
C PRO A 225 84.31 -20.81 32.06
N PRO A 226 83.66 -20.73 33.24
CA PRO A 226 84.11 -21.47 34.43
C PRO A 226 84.24 -22.97 34.22
N ASP A 227 83.40 -23.53 33.34
CA ASP A 227 83.47 -24.90 32.87
C ASP A 227 83.35 -24.90 31.33
N PRO A 228 84.46 -25.03 30.57
CA PRO A 228 84.44 -25.09 29.11
C PRO A 228 84.05 -26.47 28.58
N MET A 229 83.85 -27.46 29.45
CA MET A 229 83.73 -28.86 29.05
C MET A 229 82.29 -29.19 28.62
N LEU A 230 82.10 -29.75 27.43
CA LEU A 230 80.80 -30.23 26.96
C LEU A 230 80.78 -31.75 26.87
N ALA A 231 79.72 -32.38 27.37
CA ALA A 231 79.52 -33.82 27.23
C ALA A 231 79.01 -34.18 25.83
N PRO A 232 79.43 -35.31 25.22
CA PRO A 232 78.90 -35.78 23.95
C PRO A 232 77.39 -35.98 23.99
N ALA A 233 76.70 -35.76 22.86
CA ALA A 233 75.24 -35.88 22.77
C ALA A 233 74.71 -37.28 23.11
N SER A 234 75.53 -38.32 22.91
CA SER A 234 75.24 -39.71 23.26
C SER A 234 75.22 -39.97 24.77
N GLY A 235 75.74 -39.04 25.58
CA GLY A 235 75.96 -39.22 27.02
C GLY A 235 77.10 -40.18 27.37
N LYS A 236 77.81 -40.72 26.36
CA LYS A 236 78.92 -41.68 26.53
C LYS A 236 80.22 -41.07 25.98
N GLY A 237 81.26 -41.05 26.79
CA GLY A 237 82.59 -40.55 26.42
C GLY A 237 83.08 -39.39 27.31
N PRO A 238 84.35 -39.00 27.18
CA PRO A 238 84.91 -37.87 27.92
C PRO A 238 84.25 -36.56 27.48
N ARG A 239 84.12 -35.62 28.42
CA ARG A 239 83.74 -34.24 28.07
C ARG A 239 84.89 -33.60 27.26
N VAL A 240 84.55 -32.73 26.32
CA VAL A 240 85.50 -32.05 25.44
C VAL A 240 85.52 -30.56 25.76
N ASP A 241 86.69 -29.93 25.78
CA ASP A 241 86.80 -28.47 25.88
C ASP A 241 86.27 -27.84 24.59
N LEU A 242 85.07 -27.24 24.66
CA LEU A 242 84.42 -26.63 23.51
C LEU A 242 85.18 -25.39 23.02
N VAL A 243 85.79 -24.62 23.92
CA VAL A 243 86.54 -23.41 23.54
C VAL A 243 87.75 -23.80 22.68
N ALA A 244 88.48 -24.84 23.09
CA ALA A 244 89.62 -25.35 22.34
C ALA A 244 89.20 -25.93 20.97
N SER A 245 88.13 -26.72 20.94
CA SER A 245 87.58 -27.28 19.68
C SER A 245 87.13 -26.18 18.71
N VAL A 246 86.43 -25.15 19.20
CA VAL A 246 85.96 -24.03 18.37
C VAL A 246 87.12 -23.22 17.78
N LYS A 247 88.23 -23.05 18.50
CA LYS A 247 89.44 -22.39 17.94
C LYS A 247 90.01 -23.17 16.75
N LEU A 248 90.13 -24.49 16.88
CA LEU A 248 90.60 -25.37 15.80
C LEU A 248 89.65 -25.35 14.59
N TRP A 249 88.34 -25.35 14.84
CA TRP A 249 87.35 -25.25 13.77
C TRP A 249 87.32 -23.88 13.11
N LEU A 250 87.53 -22.79 13.86
CA LEU A 250 87.60 -21.45 13.30
C LEU A 250 88.76 -21.34 12.30
N GLU A 251 89.91 -21.94 12.58
CA GLU A 251 91.04 -21.96 11.65
C GLU A 251 90.67 -22.61 10.31
N ARG A 252 89.99 -23.75 10.36
CA ARG A 252 89.53 -24.48 9.16
C ARG A 252 88.46 -23.70 8.39
N VAL A 253 87.51 -23.09 9.11
CA VAL A 253 86.42 -22.30 8.52
C VAL A 253 86.95 -21.03 7.86
N CYS A 254 87.83 -20.28 8.52
CA CYS A 254 88.46 -19.10 7.94
C CYS A 254 89.24 -19.44 6.67
N ALA A 255 89.99 -20.55 6.67
CA ALA A 255 90.68 -21.02 5.47
C ALA A 255 89.71 -21.36 4.33
N HIS A 256 88.57 -22.01 4.63
CA HIS A 256 87.55 -22.32 3.63
C HIS A 256 86.86 -21.07 3.06
N LEU A 257 86.59 -20.07 3.90
CA LEU A 257 85.91 -18.83 3.53
C LEU A 257 86.85 -17.74 2.97
N GLY A 258 88.17 -17.97 2.96
CA GLY A 258 89.16 -17.00 2.50
C GLY A 258 89.34 -15.79 3.45
N LEU A 259 89.20 -16.00 4.75
CA LEU A 259 89.30 -14.96 5.79
C LEU A 259 90.58 -15.13 6.63
N GLY A 260 91.07 -14.01 7.19
CA GLY A 260 92.12 -14.04 8.22
C GLY A 260 91.55 -14.45 9.58
N LEU A 261 92.36 -15.10 10.43
CA LEU A 261 91.96 -15.52 11.79
C LEU A 261 91.64 -14.35 12.72
N GLN A 262 92.10 -13.15 12.38
CA GLN A 262 91.82 -11.91 13.09
C GLN A 262 90.51 -11.24 12.67
N ASP A 263 89.86 -11.70 11.59
CA ASP A 263 88.63 -11.07 11.09
C ASP A 263 87.42 -11.34 11.99
N PRO A 264 87.15 -12.59 12.43
CA PRO A 264 85.99 -12.86 13.27
C PRO A 264 86.13 -12.27 14.67
N HIS A 265 85.07 -11.60 15.13
CA HIS A 265 85.08 -10.91 16.42
C HIS A 265 85.14 -11.93 17.57
N ARG A 266 86.18 -11.82 18.41
CA ARG A 266 86.43 -12.76 19.50
C ARG A 266 85.34 -12.75 20.56
N GLY A 267 84.75 -11.60 20.86
CA GLY A 267 83.60 -11.51 21.76
C GLY A 267 82.36 -12.22 21.23
N GLU A 268 82.14 -12.19 19.92
CA GLU A 268 81.00 -12.88 19.30
C GLU A 268 81.20 -14.40 19.31
N GLN A 269 82.43 -14.86 19.05
CA GLN A 269 82.82 -16.26 19.24
C GLN A 269 82.57 -16.71 20.69
N ALA A 270 83.03 -15.94 21.68
CA ALA A 270 82.84 -16.26 23.10
C ALA A 270 81.36 -16.34 23.48
N ALA A 271 80.54 -15.42 22.98
CA ALA A 271 79.09 -15.44 23.18
C ALA A 271 78.45 -16.71 22.57
N PHE A 272 78.81 -17.09 21.34
CA PHE A 272 78.30 -18.31 20.72
C PHE A 272 78.74 -19.57 21.45
N VAL A 273 79.99 -19.65 21.91
CA VAL A 273 80.46 -20.77 22.74
C VAL A 273 79.69 -20.83 24.06
N ALA A 274 79.50 -19.70 24.75
CA ALA A 274 78.72 -19.65 25.99
C ALA A 274 77.27 -20.12 25.77
N TYR A 275 76.64 -19.69 24.67
CA TYR A 275 75.31 -20.15 24.32
C TYR A 275 75.25 -21.64 23.95
N ALA A 276 76.26 -22.14 23.24
CA ALA A 276 76.39 -23.55 22.87
C ALA A 276 76.62 -24.45 24.10
N LEU A 277 77.38 -24.00 25.10
CA LEU A 277 77.56 -24.72 26.35
C LEU A 277 76.24 -24.87 27.11
N ALA A 278 75.42 -23.81 27.14
CA ALA A 278 74.13 -23.81 27.80
C ALA A 278 73.04 -24.58 27.01
N PHE A 279 73.04 -24.45 25.69
CA PHE A 279 71.99 -24.96 24.80
C PHE A 279 72.56 -25.79 23.63
N PRO A 280 73.30 -26.88 23.89
CA PRO A 280 74.02 -27.60 22.84
C PRO A 280 73.08 -28.28 21.82
N ARG A 281 71.86 -28.63 22.23
CA ARG A 281 70.82 -29.20 21.35
C ARG A 281 69.96 -28.16 20.64
N ALA A 282 70.08 -26.89 21.02
CA ALA A 282 69.26 -25.79 20.53
C ALA A 282 70.12 -24.57 20.13
N PHE A 283 71.38 -24.81 19.76
CA PHE A 283 72.32 -23.76 19.41
C PHE A 283 71.86 -22.99 18.17
N GLN A 284 71.81 -21.67 18.28
CA GLN A 284 71.49 -20.75 17.19
C GLN A 284 72.52 -19.63 17.12
N GLY A 285 72.74 -19.07 15.92
CA GLY A 285 73.64 -17.93 15.73
C GLY A 285 72.90 -16.68 15.28
N LEU A 286 73.10 -15.54 15.95
CA LEU A 286 72.67 -14.22 15.48
C LEU A 286 73.84 -13.56 14.74
N LEU A 287 73.76 -13.48 13.41
CA LEU A 287 74.95 -13.32 12.57
C LEU A 287 75.35 -11.86 12.32
N ASP A 288 74.46 -10.91 12.58
CA ASP A 288 74.58 -9.53 12.10
C ASP A 288 74.89 -8.51 13.22
N THR A 289 75.51 -8.94 14.31
CA THR A 289 75.92 -8.01 15.38
C THR A 289 77.05 -7.08 14.93
N TYR A 290 78.04 -7.62 14.19
CA TYR A 290 79.18 -6.85 13.68
C TYR A 290 79.27 -6.92 12.16
N SER A 291 79.42 -8.13 11.61
CA SER A 291 79.48 -8.39 10.17
C SER A 291 79.10 -9.84 9.92
N VAL A 292 78.06 -10.07 9.10
CA VAL A 292 77.62 -11.43 8.74
C VAL A 292 78.77 -12.22 8.13
N TRP A 293 79.45 -11.66 7.13
CA TRP A 293 80.44 -12.38 6.34
C TRP A 293 81.79 -12.52 7.01
N ARG A 294 82.26 -11.47 7.70
CA ARG A 294 83.60 -11.46 8.30
C ARG A 294 83.64 -11.96 9.74
N SER A 295 82.48 -12.08 10.40
CA SER A 295 82.40 -12.43 11.83
C SER A 295 81.32 -13.45 12.16
N GLY A 296 80.04 -13.10 11.97
CA GLY A 296 78.93 -13.91 12.48
C GLY A 296 78.87 -15.30 11.86
N LEU A 297 78.92 -15.39 10.53
CA LEU A 297 78.92 -16.67 9.80
C LEU A 297 80.15 -17.55 10.12
N PRO A 298 81.41 -17.06 10.05
CA PRO A 298 82.56 -17.88 10.41
C PRO A 298 82.51 -18.35 11.87
N ASN A 299 82.12 -17.49 12.81
CA ASN A 299 81.95 -17.86 14.22
C ASN A 299 80.85 -18.93 14.41
N PHE A 300 79.71 -18.75 13.74
CA PHE A 300 78.61 -19.73 13.80
C PHE A 300 79.05 -21.09 13.25
N LEU A 301 79.68 -21.12 12.08
CA LEU A 301 80.15 -22.36 11.45
C LEU A 301 81.18 -23.08 12.32
N ALA A 302 82.12 -22.35 12.92
CA ALA A 302 83.11 -22.92 13.83
C ALA A 302 82.46 -23.61 15.04
N VAL A 303 81.49 -22.94 15.68
CA VAL A 303 80.75 -23.49 16.83
C VAL A 303 79.85 -24.65 16.41
N ALA A 304 79.14 -24.52 15.29
CA ALA A 304 78.22 -25.54 14.78
C ALA A 304 78.96 -26.83 14.40
N LEU A 305 80.13 -26.74 13.76
CA LEU A 305 80.94 -27.90 13.39
C LEU A 305 81.58 -28.58 14.62
N ALA A 306 82.08 -27.78 15.58
CA ALA A 306 82.57 -28.31 16.86
C ALA A 306 81.48 -29.07 17.63
N LEU A 307 80.26 -28.52 17.67
CA LEU A 307 79.09 -29.20 18.22
C LEU A 307 78.74 -30.48 17.44
N GLY A 308 78.87 -30.44 16.11
CA GLY A 308 78.66 -31.57 15.20
C GLY A 308 79.54 -32.78 15.50
N GLU A 309 80.84 -32.56 15.78
CA GLU A 309 81.77 -33.63 16.17
C GLU A 309 81.33 -34.37 17.44
N MET A 310 80.63 -33.67 18.34
CA MET A 310 80.09 -34.23 19.58
C MET A 310 78.68 -34.80 19.41
N GLY A 311 78.13 -34.84 18.19
CA GLY A 311 76.82 -35.37 17.87
C GLY A 311 75.65 -34.40 18.12
N TYR A 312 75.93 -33.13 18.40
CA TYR A 312 74.92 -32.08 18.45
C TYR A 312 74.67 -31.48 17.06
N ARG A 313 73.61 -30.69 16.92
CA ARG A 313 73.28 -29.98 15.68
C ARG A 313 72.82 -28.57 16.00
N ALA A 314 73.27 -27.60 15.21
CA ALA A 314 72.73 -26.25 15.25
C ALA A 314 71.28 -26.27 14.75
N VAL A 315 70.42 -25.44 15.33
CA VAL A 315 68.98 -25.41 15.01
C VAL A 315 68.57 -24.18 14.19
N GLY A 316 69.48 -23.24 13.94
CA GLY A 316 69.23 -22.13 13.03
C GLY A 316 70.19 -20.96 13.13
N VAL A 317 70.05 -20.01 12.21
CA VAL A 317 70.69 -18.69 12.28
C VAL A 317 69.64 -17.58 12.17
N ARG A 318 69.93 -16.39 12.69
CA ARG A 318 69.07 -15.21 12.57
C ARG A 318 69.81 -14.02 11.95
N LEU A 319 69.11 -13.30 11.08
CA LEU A 319 69.46 -11.97 10.58
C LEU A 319 68.42 -10.94 11.04
N ASP A 320 68.86 -9.73 11.41
CA ASP A 320 68.01 -8.61 11.84
C ASP A 320 68.30 -7.31 11.06
N SER A 321 69.13 -7.34 10.02
CA SER A 321 69.53 -6.16 9.25
C SER A 321 70.15 -6.53 7.90
N GLY A 322 70.17 -5.58 6.97
CA GLY A 322 70.68 -5.77 5.61
C GLY A 322 69.61 -6.20 4.60
N ASP A 323 70.04 -6.63 3.41
CA ASP A 323 69.15 -7.26 2.44
C ASP A 323 68.91 -8.73 2.83
N LEU A 324 67.86 -8.94 3.61
CA LEU A 324 67.56 -10.22 4.24
C LEU A 324 67.39 -11.36 3.23
N LEU A 325 66.77 -11.08 2.08
CA LEU A 325 66.55 -12.08 1.04
C LEU A 325 67.87 -12.49 0.38
N GLN A 326 68.68 -11.51 -0.02
CA GLN A 326 69.99 -11.77 -0.65
C GLN A 326 70.92 -12.50 0.33
N GLN A 327 71.01 -12.01 1.57
CA GLN A 327 71.85 -12.62 2.59
C GLN A 327 71.42 -14.05 2.91
N ALA A 328 70.12 -14.36 2.96
CA ALA A 328 69.65 -15.73 3.16
C ALA A 328 70.11 -16.67 2.03
N GLN A 329 70.07 -16.23 0.78
CA GLN A 329 70.54 -17.01 -0.37
C GLN A 329 72.05 -17.24 -0.32
N GLU A 330 72.82 -16.21 0.01
CA GLU A 330 74.27 -16.30 0.12
C GLU A 330 74.69 -17.17 1.32
N ILE A 331 73.98 -17.10 2.45
CA ILE A 331 74.22 -17.96 3.62
C ILE A 331 73.93 -19.41 3.28
N ARG A 332 72.83 -19.69 2.56
CA ARG A 332 72.52 -21.06 2.13
C ARG A 332 73.65 -21.62 1.24
N ARG A 333 74.17 -20.83 0.31
CA ARG A 333 75.33 -21.24 -0.51
C ARG A 333 76.54 -21.54 0.36
N ALA A 334 76.86 -20.68 1.33
CA ALA A 334 77.96 -20.92 2.25
C ALA A 334 77.75 -22.19 3.11
N PHE A 335 76.53 -22.48 3.54
CA PHE A 335 76.20 -23.73 4.23
C PHE A 335 76.42 -24.95 3.32
N GLN A 336 76.01 -24.89 2.06
CA GLN A 336 76.22 -25.97 1.09
C GLN A 336 77.70 -26.22 0.80
N THR A 337 78.49 -25.17 0.54
CA THR A 337 79.93 -25.34 0.29
C THR A 337 80.67 -25.88 1.51
N THR A 338 80.31 -25.37 2.70
CA THR A 338 80.90 -25.81 3.97
C THR A 338 80.50 -27.25 4.31
N ALA A 339 79.24 -27.62 4.08
CA ALA A 339 78.74 -28.98 4.28
C ALA A 339 79.47 -29.99 3.41
N ALA A 340 79.66 -29.67 2.12
CA ALA A 340 80.42 -30.50 1.19
C ALA A 340 81.90 -30.62 1.61
N GLN A 341 82.52 -29.49 1.97
CA GLN A 341 83.94 -29.43 2.36
C GLN A 341 84.24 -30.25 3.63
N PHE A 342 83.39 -30.15 4.64
CA PHE A 342 83.61 -30.77 5.95
C PHE A 342 82.74 -32.00 6.22
N GLN A 343 82.09 -32.55 5.19
CA GLN A 343 81.22 -33.74 5.26
C GLN A 343 80.13 -33.63 6.33
N ALA A 344 79.48 -32.45 6.40
CA ALA A 344 78.46 -32.11 7.39
C ALA A 344 77.10 -31.83 6.72
N PRO A 345 76.42 -32.84 6.12
CA PRO A 345 75.22 -32.64 5.30
C PRO A 345 74.04 -32.02 6.06
N TRP A 346 74.00 -32.16 7.39
CA TRP A 346 72.97 -31.54 8.23
C TRP A 346 73.02 -30.00 8.20
N LEU A 347 74.17 -29.41 7.87
CA LEU A 347 74.36 -27.97 7.83
C LEU A 347 73.54 -27.32 6.70
N GLU A 348 73.36 -28.02 5.58
CA GLU A 348 72.57 -27.55 4.44
C GLU A 348 71.11 -27.27 4.80
N ALA A 349 70.57 -28.04 5.75
CA ALA A 349 69.18 -27.95 6.20
C ALA A 349 68.98 -26.99 7.38
N VAL A 350 70.03 -26.29 7.84
CA VAL A 350 69.93 -25.37 8.98
C VAL A 350 68.95 -24.23 8.65
N PRO A 351 67.89 -24.02 9.45
CA PRO A 351 66.92 -22.96 9.18
C PRO A 351 67.53 -21.55 9.25
N ILE A 352 67.14 -20.69 8.32
CA ILE A 352 67.48 -19.27 8.32
C ILE A 352 66.24 -18.50 8.79
N ALA A 353 66.38 -17.83 9.93
CA ALA A 353 65.39 -16.93 10.49
C ALA A 353 65.73 -15.48 10.14
N VAL A 354 64.71 -14.67 9.89
CA VAL A 354 64.88 -13.23 9.69
C VAL A 354 63.90 -12.47 10.59
N SER A 355 64.33 -11.33 11.09
CA SER A 355 63.50 -10.32 11.76
C SER A 355 63.94 -8.93 11.28
N ASN A 356 63.13 -7.89 11.59
CA ASN A 356 63.40 -6.44 11.46
C ASN A 356 62.30 -5.71 10.69
N ASN A 357 61.39 -5.04 11.42
CA ASN A 357 60.35 -4.17 10.85
C ASN A 357 59.60 -4.74 9.64
N ILE A 358 59.39 -6.06 9.62
CA ILE A 358 58.76 -6.77 8.50
C ILE A 358 57.28 -6.39 8.45
N ASP A 359 56.88 -5.75 7.36
CA ASP A 359 55.50 -5.41 7.04
C ASP A 359 54.94 -6.36 5.95
N GLU A 360 53.75 -6.06 5.41
CA GLU A 360 53.11 -6.90 4.39
C GLU A 360 53.96 -6.99 3.09
N GLU A 361 54.66 -5.92 2.71
CA GLU A 361 55.45 -5.86 1.48
C GLU A 361 56.75 -6.66 1.60
N GLU A 362 57.50 -6.42 2.68
CA GLU A 362 58.73 -7.17 2.93
C GLU A 362 58.44 -8.65 3.21
N LEU A 363 57.31 -8.96 3.87
CA LEU A 363 56.88 -10.35 4.05
C LEU A 363 56.64 -11.05 2.71
N ALA A 364 55.98 -10.39 1.75
CA ALA A 364 55.75 -10.97 0.43
C ALA A 364 57.07 -11.27 -0.30
N ARG A 365 58.03 -10.35 -0.22
CA ARG A 365 59.38 -10.52 -0.78
C ARG A 365 60.12 -11.69 -0.14
N LEU A 366 60.04 -11.84 1.18
CA LEU A 366 60.71 -12.93 1.91
C LEU A 366 60.00 -14.28 1.75
N ALA A 367 58.70 -14.28 1.45
CA ALA A 367 57.90 -15.48 1.26
C ALA A 367 57.90 -16.02 -0.18
N GLN A 368 58.43 -15.26 -1.15
CA GLN A 368 58.42 -15.63 -2.56
C GLN A 368 59.12 -16.98 -2.84
N GLU A 369 58.75 -17.60 -3.95
CA GLU A 369 59.37 -18.84 -4.42
C GLU A 369 60.88 -18.63 -4.66
N GLY A 370 61.71 -19.60 -4.24
CA GLY A 370 63.16 -19.48 -4.28
C GLY A 370 63.78 -18.68 -3.12
N SER A 371 62.98 -18.20 -2.15
CA SER A 371 63.51 -17.64 -0.90
C SER A 371 64.03 -18.74 0.04
N GLU A 372 65.28 -18.60 0.47
CA GLU A 372 65.96 -19.49 1.42
C GLU A 372 65.61 -19.24 2.89
N VAL A 373 64.79 -18.22 3.16
CA VAL A 373 64.29 -17.90 4.51
C VAL A 373 63.28 -18.97 4.94
N ASN A 374 63.41 -19.47 6.17
CA ASN A 374 62.54 -20.52 6.69
C ASN A 374 61.60 -20.00 7.79
N ILE A 375 62.08 -19.05 8.60
CA ILE A 375 61.36 -18.50 9.76
C ILE A 375 61.34 -16.98 9.65
N ILE A 376 60.16 -16.38 9.84
CA ILE A 376 59.99 -14.92 9.74
C ILE A 376 59.44 -14.41 11.06
N GLY A 377 60.25 -13.60 11.75
CA GLY A 377 59.94 -12.96 13.02
C GLY A 377 59.33 -11.59 12.80
N ILE A 378 58.06 -11.43 13.15
CA ILE A 378 57.30 -10.19 12.95
C ILE A 378 56.96 -9.60 14.31
N GLY A 379 57.28 -8.31 14.49
CA GLY A 379 57.12 -7.60 15.76
C GLY A 379 56.05 -6.51 15.72
N THR A 380 56.48 -5.26 15.58
CA THR A 380 55.62 -4.07 15.68
C THR A 380 54.39 -4.13 14.77
N SER A 381 54.58 -4.47 13.49
CA SER A 381 53.51 -4.45 12.47
C SER A 381 52.34 -5.37 12.80
N VAL A 382 52.58 -6.52 13.43
CA VAL A 382 51.51 -7.47 13.77
C VAL A 382 50.77 -7.07 15.05
N VAL A 383 51.49 -6.63 16.10
CA VAL A 383 50.89 -6.37 17.42
C VAL A 383 50.30 -4.98 17.60
N THR A 384 50.78 -3.96 16.86
CA THR A 384 50.28 -2.59 16.94
C THR A 384 49.34 -2.22 15.80
N CYS A 385 49.25 -3.04 14.76
CA CYS A 385 48.41 -2.82 13.57
C CYS A 385 48.52 -1.37 13.03
N PRO A 386 49.72 -0.87 12.67
CA PRO A 386 49.97 0.56 12.51
C PRO A 386 49.12 1.24 11.42
N GLN A 387 48.73 0.51 10.35
CA GLN A 387 47.85 1.04 9.30
C GLN A 387 46.44 1.34 9.81
N GLN A 388 45.96 0.55 10.78
CA GLN A 388 44.64 0.70 11.37
C GLN A 388 44.67 0.08 12.78
N PRO A 389 44.95 0.87 13.84
CA PRO A 389 45.13 0.35 15.20
C PRO A 389 43.81 0.06 15.93
N SER A 390 42.68 0.05 15.22
CA SER A 390 41.34 -0.24 15.77
C SER A 390 40.43 -0.86 14.72
N LEU A 391 39.68 -1.90 15.09
CA LEU A 391 38.68 -2.52 14.23
C LEU A 391 37.45 -1.62 13.99
N GLY A 392 37.12 -0.74 14.95
CA GLY A 392 35.93 0.11 14.87
C GLY A 392 34.63 -0.63 15.21
N CYS A 393 34.67 -1.55 16.20
CA CYS A 393 33.45 -2.12 16.76
C CYS A 393 32.60 -1.06 17.45
N VAL A 394 31.29 -1.31 17.50
CA VAL A 394 30.29 -0.51 18.19
C VAL A 394 29.41 -1.42 19.02
N TYR A 395 28.98 -0.94 20.19
CA TYR A 395 28.04 -1.61 21.09
C TYR A 395 26.76 -0.79 21.14
N LYS A 396 25.61 -1.37 20.82
CA LYS A 396 24.37 -0.60 20.62
C LYS A 396 23.15 -1.31 21.20
N LEU A 397 22.34 -0.56 21.94
CA LEU A 397 21.05 -1.01 22.47
C LEU A 397 20.09 -1.26 21.30
N VAL A 398 19.55 -2.47 21.21
CA VAL A 398 18.59 -2.85 20.16
C VAL A 398 17.20 -3.15 20.71
N SER A 399 17.08 -3.45 22.01
CA SER A 399 15.80 -3.68 22.68
C SER A 399 15.88 -3.37 24.18
N VAL A 400 14.81 -2.79 24.76
CA VAL A 400 14.65 -2.60 26.21
C VAL A 400 13.18 -2.76 26.62
N GLY A 401 12.91 -3.51 27.69
CA GLY A 401 11.53 -3.84 28.09
C GLY A 401 10.77 -4.64 27.03
N GLY A 402 11.49 -5.41 26.19
CA GLY A 402 10.92 -6.07 25.00
C GLY A 402 10.54 -5.12 23.86
N GLN A 403 10.82 -3.82 23.98
CA GLN A 403 10.55 -2.83 22.95
C GLN A 403 11.82 -2.56 22.12
N PRO A 404 11.76 -2.67 20.79
CA PRO A 404 12.88 -2.36 19.91
C PRO A 404 13.39 -0.92 20.08
N ARG A 405 14.69 -0.71 19.89
CA ARG A 405 15.35 0.59 20.00
C ARG A 405 16.25 0.83 18.81
N MET A 406 16.22 2.06 18.32
CA MET A 406 17.00 2.50 17.17
C MET A 406 17.74 3.78 17.51
N LYS A 407 19.03 3.86 17.15
CA LYS A 407 19.77 5.11 17.14
C LYS A 407 19.58 5.79 15.79
N LEU A 408 18.98 6.98 15.82
CA LEU A 408 18.86 7.88 14.68
C LEU A 408 20.09 8.81 14.57
N THR A 409 20.45 9.18 13.35
CA THR A 409 21.64 10.00 13.07
C THR A 409 21.56 10.57 11.65
N GLU A 410 22.15 11.75 11.47
CA GLU A 410 22.27 12.44 10.17
C GLU A 410 23.21 11.72 9.20
N ASP A 411 24.09 10.87 9.73
CA ASP A 411 24.97 9.97 8.97
C ASP A 411 24.28 8.60 8.81
N PRO A 412 23.76 8.24 7.62
CA PRO A 412 23.00 6.99 7.41
C PRO A 412 23.82 5.75 7.75
N GLU A 413 25.13 5.73 7.48
CA GLU A 413 25.99 4.60 7.84
C GLU A 413 26.02 4.36 9.35
N LYS A 414 25.71 5.39 10.16
CA LYS A 414 25.67 5.34 11.63
C LYS A 414 24.37 4.88 12.25
N GLN A 415 23.33 4.68 11.46
CA GLN A 415 22.07 4.16 11.94
C GLN A 415 22.22 2.69 12.36
N THR A 416 21.46 2.30 13.38
CA THR A 416 21.49 0.93 13.94
C THR A 416 20.18 0.24 13.66
N LEU A 417 20.19 -1.08 13.62
CA LEU A 417 18.98 -1.85 13.42
C LEU A 417 18.26 -2.14 14.74
N PRO A 418 16.95 -1.83 14.83
CA PRO A 418 16.16 -2.16 15.99
C PRO A 418 15.89 -3.67 16.11
N GLY A 419 15.59 -4.11 17.33
CA GLY A 419 15.09 -5.45 17.63
C GLY A 419 16.17 -6.49 17.89
N SER A 420 15.77 -7.55 18.60
CA SER A 420 16.59 -8.74 18.82
C SER A 420 16.68 -9.55 17.53
N LYS A 421 17.90 -9.94 17.13
CA LYS A 421 18.15 -10.56 15.82
C LYS A 421 18.77 -11.95 15.94
N ALA A 422 18.56 -12.77 14.93
CA ALA A 422 19.31 -13.99 14.66
C ALA A 422 20.13 -13.81 13.37
N ALA A 423 21.28 -14.47 13.29
CA ALA A 423 22.17 -14.38 12.14
C ALA A 423 22.56 -15.78 11.65
N PHE A 424 22.53 -15.97 10.33
CA PHE A 424 22.79 -17.24 9.66
C PHE A 424 23.72 -17.05 8.47
N ARG A 425 24.69 -17.94 8.30
CA ARG A 425 25.54 -17.99 7.11
C ARG A 425 24.97 -18.96 6.10
N LEU A 426 24.69 -18.45 4.91
CA LEU A 426 24.20 -19.24 3.78
C LEU A 426 25.39 -19.76 2.98
N LEU A 427 25.50 -21.08 2.83
CA LEU A 427 26.62 -21.72 2.12
C LEU A 427 26.18 -22.30 0.77
N GLY A 428 27.11 -22.23 -0.20
CA GLY A 428 27.00 -22.89 -1.50
C GLY A 428 27.24 -24.39 -1.41
N SER A 429 27.01 -25.11 -2.51
CA SER A 429 27.27 -26.55 -2.61
C SER A 429 28.76 -26.92 -2.50
N ASP A 430 29.64 -25.98 -2.79
CA ASP A 430 31.10 -26.08 -2.62
C ASP A 430 31.57 -25.78 -1.18
N GLY A 431 30.64 -25.45 -0.28
CA GLY A 431 30.91 -25.09 1.11
C GLY A 431 31.41 -23.65 1.30
N SER A 432 31.43 -22.84 0.23
CA SER A 432 31.83 -21.43 0.33
C SER A 432 30.69 -20.56 0.87
N PRO A 433 30.98 -19.52 1.68
CA PRO A 433 29.96 -18.57 2.13
C PRO A 433 29.42 -17.72 0.98
N LEU A 434 28.09 -17.73 0.80
CA LEU A 434 27.39 -16.90 -0.19
C LEU A 434 27.08 -15.51 0.39
N LEU A 435 26.40 -15.48 1.53
CA LEU A 435 26.01 -14.28 2.26
C LEU A 435 25.66 -14.61 3.72
N ASP A 436 25.65 -13.58 4.58
CA ASP A 436 25.13 -13.69 5.94
C ASP A 436 23.71 -13.08 6.00
N LEU A 437 22.73 -13.89 6.37
CA LEU A 437 21.34 -13.51 6.54
C LEU A 437 21.05 -13.09 7.98
N LEU A 438 20.47 -11.91 8.16
CA LEU A 438 19.96 -11.40 9.42
C LEU A 438 18.43 -11.42 9.41
N GLN A 439 17.84 -11.91 10.50
CA GLN A 439 16.41 -12.03 10.74
C GLN A 439 16.10 -11.61 12.18
N LEU A 440 14.83 -11.41 12.52
CA LEU A 440 14.42 -11.26 13.90
C LEU A 440 14.54 -12.59 14.66
N ALA A 441 14.82 -12.51 15.96
CA ALA A 441 14.99 -13.70 16.79
C ALA A 441 13.72 -14.58 16.89
N GLU A 442 12.54 -14.02 16.60
CA GLU A 442 11.25 -14.72 16.64
C GLU A 442 10.93 -15.45 15.32
N GLU A 443 11.62 -15.12 14.22
CA GLU A 443 11.39 -15.75 12.92
C GLU A 443 11.91 -17.20 12.89
N PRO A 444 11.25 -18.10 12.14
CA PRO A 444 11.74 -19.46 11.99
C PRO A 444 13.08 -19.47 11.23
N PRO A 445 14.07 -20.27 11.65
CA PRO A 445 15.36 -20.32 10.99
C PRO A 445 15.23 -20.84 9.54
N PRO A 446 16.01 -20.31 8.59
CA PRO A 446 15.98 -20.74 7.20
C PRO A 446 16.47 -22.18 7.06
N ARG A 447 15.98 -22.89 6.04
CA ARG A 447 16.32 -24.30 5.81
C ARG A 447 17.23 -24.48 4.61
N ALA A 448 18.12 -25.47 4.68
CA ALA A 448 18.90 -25.90 3.52
C ALA A 448 17.98 -26.32 2.36
N GLY A 449 18.33 -25.90 1.15
CA GLY A 449 17.55 -26.16 -0.06
C GLY A 449 16.28 -25.31 -0.22
N GLN A 450 15.91 -24.49 0.77
CA GLN A 450 14.79 -23.55 0.66
C GLN A 450 15.16 -22.42 -0.30
N GLU A 451 14.22 -21.98 -1.12
CA GLU A 451 14.39 -20.77 -1.92
C GLU A 451 14.08 -19.55 -1.05
N LEU A 452 15.06 -18.68 -0.87
CA LEU A 452 14.98 -17.49 -0.06
C LEU A 452 15.09 -16.27 -0.97
N ARG A 453 14.14 -15.35 -0.85
CA ARG A 453 14.23 -14.04 -1.48
C ARG A 453 14.85 -13.07 -0.49
N VAL A 454 16.04 -12.60 -0.82
CA VAL A 454 16.90 -11.85 0.11
C VAL A 454 17.32 -10.53 -0.51
N TRP A 455 17.61 -9.57 0.35
CA TRP A 455 18.01 -8.22 -0.02
C TRP A 455 19.44 -7.97 0.42
N PRO A 456 20.42 -8.14 -0.47
CA PRO A 456 21.80 -7.88 -0.11
C PRO A 456 22.00 -6.41 0.25
N ARG A 457 22.85 -6.16 1.23
CA ARG A 457 23.21 -4.81 1.64
C ARG A 457 23.89 -4.10 0.46
N GLY A 458 23.32 -2.99 -0.01
CA GLY A 458 23.81 -2.29 -1.21
C GLY A 458 23.03 -2.55 -2.51
N ALA A 459 22.09 -3.50 -2.51
CA ALA A 459 21.39 -3.91 -3.74
C ALA A 459 20.08 -3.14 -3.97
N GLN A 460 19.85 -2.74 -5.23
CA GLN A 460 18.60 -2.12 -5.68
C GLN A 460 17.47 -3.15 -5.89
N GLU A 461 17.81 -4.40 -6.21
CA GLU A 461 16.85 -5.47 -6.46
C GLU A 461 17.10 -6.66 -5.54
N PRO A 462 16.04 -7.42 -5.16
CA PRO A 462 16.23 -8.62 -4.37
C PRO A 462 16.85 -9.71 -5.23
N CYS A 463 17.70 -10.54 -4.64
CA CYS A 463 18.15 -11.76 -5.28
C CYS A 463 17.45 -12.97 -4.66
N THR A 464 17.35 -14.04 -5.45
CA THR A 464 16.85 -15.32 -4.98
C THR A 464 18.04 -16.23 -4.74
N VAL A 465 18.14 -16.77 -3.53
CA VAL A 465 19.25 -17.64 -3.10
C VAL A 465 18.67 -18.95 -2.60
N ARG A 466 19.29 -20.06 -3.02
CA ARG A 466 18.98 -21.40 -2.52
C ARG A 466 20.23 -21.97 -1.84
N PRO A 467 20.39 -21.80 -0.52
CA PRO A 467 21.57 -22.29 0.18
C PRO A 467 21.62 -23.82 0.18
N ALA A 468 22.79 -24.40 -0.04
CA ALA A 468 23.00 -25.83 0.16
C ALA A 468 23.09 -26.17 1.65
N GLN A 469 23.63 -25.27 2.48
CA GLN A 469 23.67 -25.39 3.94
C GLN A 469 23.40 -24.04 4.60
N VAL A 470 22.89 -24.09 5.83
CA VAL A 470 22.58 -22.92 6.66
C VAL A 470 23.26 -23.12 8.00
N GLU A 471 24.18 -22.23 8.37
CA GLU A 471 24.90 -22.29 9.64
C GLU A 471 24.46 -21.12 10.55
N PRO A 472 23.91 -21.36 11.76
CA PRO A 472 23.66 -20.28 12.71
C PRO A 472 25.00 -19.71 13.21
N LEU A 473 25.12 -18.38 13.20
CA LEU A 473 26.37 -17.70 13.55
C LEU A 473 26.55 -17.55 15.06
N LEU A 474 25.54 -16.99 15.74
CA LEU A 474 25.60 -16.68 17.17
C LEU A 474 25.24 -17.91 18.01
N ARG A 475 26.22 -18.44 18.76
CA ARG A 475 26.02 -19.51 19.74
C ARG A 475 25.78 -18.95 21.13
N LEU A 476 24.98 -19.64 21.94
CA LEU A 476 24.71 -19.28 23.33
C LEU A 476 25.87 -19.77 24.22
N TRP A 477 26.68 -18.84 24.74
CA TRP A 477 27.86 -19.16 25.56
C TRP A 477 27.64 -18.98 27.04
N LEU A 478 26.89 -17.93 27.40
CA LEU A 478 26.54 -17.60 28.78
C LEU A 478 25.02 -17.48 28.87
N GLN A 479 24.39 -18.16 29.82
CA GLN A 479 22.98 -18.01 30.12
C GLN A 479 22.83 -17.77 31.61
N GLN A 480 22.27 -16.62 31.98
CA GLN A 480 22.12 -16.21 33.38
C GLN A 480 23.42 -16.42 34.19
N GLY A 481 24.51 -15.84 33.69
CA GLY A 481 25.83 -15.87 34.32
C GLY A 481 26.53 -17.23 34.36
N LYS A 482 25.91 -18.29 33.83
CA LYS A 482 26.49 -19.64 33.78
C LYS A 482 26.93 -19.98 32.36
N LEU A 483 28.11 -20.58 32.25
CA LEU A 483 28.64 -21.05 30.98
C LEU A 483 27.82 -22.26 30.50
N CYS A 484 27.33 -22.22 29.26
CA CYS A 484 26.52 -23.31 28.70
C CYS A 484 27.38 -24.48 28.18
N GLU A 485 28.56 -24.17 27.64
CA GLU A 485 29.48 -25.13 27.03
C GLU A 485 30.93 -24.75 27.34
N PRO A 486 31.87 -25.71 27.44
CA PRO A 486 33.28 -25.39 27.64
C PRO A 486 33.86 -24.58 26.47
N LEU A 487 34.75 -23.64 26.78
CA LEU A 487 35.49 -22.88 25.76
C LEU A 487 36.40 -23.80 24.96
N PRO A 488 36.38 -23.76 23.61
CA PRO A 488 37.33 -24.48 22.77
C PRO A 488 38.75 -24.08 23.11
N SER A 489 39.69 -25.03 23.08
CA SER A 489 41.11 -24.75 23.19
C SER A 489 41.58 -23.79 22.09
N LEU A 490 42.67 -23.06 22.34
CA LEU A 490 43.22 -22.14 21.35
C LEU A 490 43.64 -22.86 20.05
N ALA A 491 44.05 -24.13 20.14
CA ALA A 491 44.36 -24.97 18.99
C ALA A 491 43.11 -25.31 18.16
N GLU A 492 41.98 -25.62 18.79
CA GLU A 492 40.69 -25.84 18.11
C GLU A 492 40.20 -24.56 17.44
N SER A 493 40.25 -23.41 18.12
CA SER A 493 39.90 -22.12 17.53
C SER A 493 40.83 -21.73 16.37
N ARG A 494 42.14 -22.00 16.48
CA ARG A 494 43.09 -21.82 15.38
C ARG A 494 42.73 -22.71 14.19
N ALA A 495 42.48 -24.00 14.42
CA ALA A 495 42.11 -24.94 13.35
C ALA A 495 40.80 -24.51 12.65
N PHE A 496 39.82 -24.08 13.43
CA PHE A 496 38.56 -23.55 12.92
C PHE A 496 38.74 -22.25 12.11
N ALA A 497 39.62 -21.35 12.55
CA ALA A 497 39.98 -20.15 11.78
C ALA A 497 40.61 -20.50 10.44
N GLN A 498 41.59 -21.41 10.42
CA GLN A 498 42.24 -21.85 9.17
C GLN A 498 41.25 -22.57 8.24
N GLN A 499 40.34 -23.37 8.78
CA GLN A 499 39.27 -24.00 8.00
C GLN A 499 38.29 -22.97 7.43
N SER A 500 37.92 -21.96 8.20
CA SER A 500 37.01 -20.91 7.74
C SER A 500 37.63 -20.08 6.63
N LEU A 501 38.91 -19.72 6.77
CA LEU A 501 39.69 -19.04 5.73
C LEU A 501 39.84 -19.89 4.46
N SER A 502 40.00 -21.21 4.58
CA SER A 502 40.15 -22.10 3.42
C SER A 502 38.86 -22.28 2.62
N ARG A 503 37.68 -22.12 3.26
CA ARG A 503 36.36 -22.12 2.60
C ARG A 503 35.99 -20.79 1.93
N LEU A 504 36.63 -19.69 2.32
CA LEU A 504 36.32 -18.36 1.77
C LEU A 504 36.69 -18.29 0.28
N SER A 505 35.83 -17.73 -0.58
CA SER A 505 36.16 -17.65 -2.01
C SER A 505 37.49 -16.92 -2.27
N PRO A 506 38.24 -17.24 -3.35
CA PRO A 506 39.44 -16.50 -3.70
C PRO A 506 39.19 -14.99 -3.86
N ALA A 507 37.99 -14.61 -4.32
CA ALA A 507 37.62 -13.21 -4.51
C ALA A 507 37.55 -12.41 -3.20
N HIS A 508 37.07 -13.04 -2.11
CA HIS A 508 36.98 -12.45 -0.77
C HIS A 508 38.28 -12.63 0.04
N ARG A 509 39.14 -13.60 -0.32
CA ARG A 509 40.44 -13.84 0.34
C ARG A 509 41.53 -12.86 -0.10
N ARG A 510 41.31 -12.09 -1.18
CA ARG A 510 42.25 -11.08 -1.69
C ARG A 510 42.55 -10.02 -0.62
N LEU A 511 43.82 -9.63 -0.53
CA LEU A 511 44.27 -8.61 0.42
C LEU A 511 44.06 -7.18 -0.09
N GLN A 512 44.13 -7.02 -1.41
CA GLN A 512 43.89 -5.75 -2.11
C GLN A 512 42.61 -5.86 -2.94
N SER A 513 41.74 -4.86 -2.80
CA SER A 513 40.47 -4.73 -3.53
C SER A 513 39.65 -6.04 -3.60
N PRO A 514 39.37 -6.71 -2.46
CA PRO A 514 38.56 -7.91 -2.47
C PRO A 514 37.13 -7.61 -2.91
N ALA A 515 36.42 -8.65 -3.37
CA ALA A 515 34.98 -8.54 -3.56
C ALA A 515 34.32 -8.23 -2.22
N MET A 516 33.27 -7.41 -2.21
CA MET A 516 32.50 -7.19 -0.98
C MET A 516 31.74 -8.47 -0.62
N TYR A 517 31.79 -8.84 0.65
CA TYR A 517 30.91 -9.87 1.18
C TYR A 517 29.56 -9.26 1.52
N GLN A 518 28.48 -9.90 1.08
CA GLN A 518 27.13 -9.38 1.27
C GLN A 518 26.57 -9.91 2.60
N SER A 519 26.12 -9.00 3.46
CA SER A 519 25.10 -9.31 4.46
C SER A 519 23.73 -9.00 3.88
N SER A 520 22.69 -9.70 4.31
CA SER A 520 21.38 -9.65 3.70
C SER A 520 20.27 -9.83 4.74
N TRP A 521 19.06 -9.47 4.35
CA TRP A 521 17.84 -9.66 5.13
C TRP A 521 16.88 -10.49 4.30
N GLU A 522 16.05 -11.28 4.95
CA GLU A 522 14.92 -11.90 4.25
C GLU A 522 13.91 -10.82 3.87
N GLU A 523 13.25 -10.97 2.72
CA GLU A 523 12.21 -10.06 2.26
C GLU A 523 11.13 -9.77 3.32
N GLY A 524 10.79 -10.77 4.16
CA GLY A 524 9.84 -10.62 5.27
C GLY A 524 10.30 -9.63 6.35
N ALA A 525 11.59 -9.66 6.71
CA ALA A 525 12.15 -8.85 7.79
C ALA A 525 12.18 -7.34 7.48
N LEU A 526 12.13 -6.95 6.20
CA LEU A 526 12.07 -5.54 5.80
C LEU A 526 10.81 -4.85 6.32
N SER A 527 9.68 -5.56 6.30
CA SER A 527 8.42 -5.01 6.81
C SER A 527 8.44 -4.83 8.32
N ASP A 528 8.99 -5.79 9.06
CA ASP A 528 9.18 -5.66 10.51
C ASP A 528 10.17 -4.55 10.87
N LEU A 529 11.25 -4.41 10.11
CA LEU A 529 12.19 -3.30 10.28
C LEU A 529 11.49 -1.95 10.10
N ALA A 530 10.67 -1.81 9.05
CA ALA A 530 9.92 -0.59 8.82
C ALA A 530 8.93 -0.30 9.97
N LEU A 531 8.25 -1.34 10.48
CA LEU A 531 7.37 -1.24 11.64
C LEU A 531 8.11 -0.79 12.89
N TYR A 532 9.25 -1.41 13.20
CA TYR A 532 10.05 -1.05 14.36
C TYR A 532 10.65 0.35 14.24
N THR A 533 11.07 0.75 13.04
CA THR A 533 11.55 2.11 12.76
C THR A 533 10.45 3.13 13.01
N ALA A 534 9.25 2.92 12.45
CA ALA A 534 8.11 3.81 12.69
C ALA A 534 7.72 3.84 14.18
N ALA A 535 7.68 2.68 14.85
CA ALA A 535 7.36 2.58 16.27
C ALA A 535 8.36 3.38 17.12
N CYS A 536 9.66 3.25 16.86
CA CYS A 536 10.71 4.01 17.55
C CYS A 536 10.55 5.52 17.36
N LEU A 537 10.21 5.96 16.14
CA LEU A 537 9.95 7.38 15.83
C LEU A 537 8.75 7.93 16.58
N GLU A 538 7.66 7.16 16.68
CA GLU A 538 6.49 7.61 17.47
C GLU A 538 6.86 7.82 18.94
N GLU A 539 7.67 6.92 19.49
CA GLU A 539 8.13 6.96 20.89
C GLU A 539 9.03 8.16 21.17
N ALA A 540 9.92 8.48 20.21
CA ALA A 540 10.80 9.63 20.28
C ALA A 540 10.07 10.96 20.03
N GLY A 541 8.75 10.95 19.83
CA GLY A 541 7.94 12.15 19.64
C GLY A 541 8.01 12.72 18.23
N PHE A 542 8.61 12.02 17.26
CA PHE A 542 8.58 12.40 15.85
C PHE A 542 7.19 12.11 15.27
N ALA A 543 6.27 13.06 15.48
CA ALA A 543 4.92 13.01 14.95
C ALA A 543 4.93 13.49 13.48
N GLY A 544 5.00 12.56 12.53
CA GLY A 544 4.78 12.92 11.14
C GLY A 544 5.11 11.83 10.12
N THR A 545 4.25 11.74 9.10
CA THR A 545 4.45 10.88 7.93
C THR A 545 5.78 11.15 7.22
N GLN A 546 6.17 12.42 7.09
CA GLN A 546 7.39 12.84 6.39
C GLN A 546 8.67 12.48 7.16
N ALA A 547 8.69 12.70 8.48
CA ALA A 547 9.82 12.28 9.31
C ALA A 547 10.00 10.75 9.28
N THR A 548 8.87 10.02 9.26
CA THR A 548 8.88 8.56 9.10
C THR A 548 9.42 8.15 7.73
N ALA A 549 9.00 8.80 6.65
CA ALA A 549 9.47 8.50 5.29
C ALA A 549 10.96 8.76 5.13
N VAL A 550 11.45 9.94 5.53
CA VAL A 550 12.88 10.30 5.47
C VAL A 550 13.72 9.34 6.30
N THR A 551 13.29 9.05 7.53
CA THR A 551 14.05 8.15 8.41
C THR A 551 14.03 6.71 7.89
N LEU A 552 12.89 6.22 7.41
CA LEU A 552 12.77 4.91 6.82
C LEU A 552 13.64 4.81 5.56
N SER A 553 13.66 5.85 4.72
CA SER A 553 14.54 5.95 3.57
C SER A 553 15.99 5.87 3.99
N SER A 554 16.44 6.70 4.94
CA SER A 554 17.81 6.64 5.44
C SER A 554 18.17 5.31 6.11
N ALA A 555 17.22 4.65 6.78
CA ALA A 555 17.42 3.34 7.37
C ALA A 555 17.62 2.28 6.28
N LEU A 556 16.79 2.29 5.23
CA LEU A 556 16.93 1.42 4.07
C LEU A 556 18.22 1.73 3.27
N GLU A 557 18.60 3.01 3.15
CA GLU A 557 19.84 3.46 2.51
C GLU A 557 21.08 3.01 3.29
N ALA A 558 21.01 2.95 4.63
CA ALA A 558 22.07 2.35 5.45
C ALA A 558 22.23 0.84 5.16
N HIS A 559 21.20 0.23 4.58
CA HIS A 559 21.18 -1.13 4.04
C HIS A 559 21.38 -1.16 2.52
N GLY A 560 21.66 -0.01 1.91
CA GLY A 560 21.88 0.15 0.49
C GLY A 560 20.70 -0.23 -0.39
N ALA A 561 19.50 -0.22 0.19
CA ALA A 561 18.25 -0.25 -0.54
C ALA A 561 17.72 1.18 -0.67
N ARG A 562 16.98 1.47 -1.74
CA ARG A 562 16.24 2.73 -1.86
C ARG A 562 14.78 2.48 -1.55
N LEU A 563 14.14 3.43 -0.88
CA LEU A 563 12.72 3.33 -0.53
C LEU A 563 11.86 3.01 -1.75
N GLU A 564 12.13 3.68 -2.88
CA GLU A 564 11.43 3.50 -4.17
C GLU A 564 11.39 2.04 -4.64
N ASP A 565 12.50 1.32 -4.53
CA ASP A 565 12.64 -0.08 -4.96
C ASP A 565 11.95 -1.06 -3.98
N GLN A 566 11.75 -0.64 -2.72
CA GLN A 566 11.22 -1.49 -1.65
C GLN A 566 9.71 -1.37 -1.42
N VAL A 567 9.04 -0.37 -1.99
CA VAL A 567 7.65 -0.04 -1.66
C VAL A 567 6.73 -1.26 -1.80
N HIS A 568 6.85 -2.00 -2.90
CA HIS A 568 5.98 -3.15 -3.18
C HIS A 568 6.15 -4.28 -2.15
N THR A 569 7.40 -4.58 -1.80
CA THR A 569 7.79 -5.56 -0.80
C THR A 569 7.24 -5.18 0.58
N LEU A 570 7.50 -3.94 1.01
CA LEU A 570 7.07 -3.43 2.31
C LEU A 570 5.55 -3.44 2.42
N VAL A 571 4.82 -3.03 1.38
CA VAL A 571 3.36 -3.05 1.36
C VAL A 571 2.82 -4.48 1.44
N ARG A 572 3.42 -5.44 0.74
CA ARG A 572 3.03 -6.86 0.83
C ARG A 572 3.31 -7.47 2.20
N GLY A 573 4.46 -7.15 2.80
CA GLY A 573 4.79 -7.57 4.16
C GLY A 573 3.81 -7.00 5.18
N LEU A 574 3.51 -5.71 5.10
CA LEU A 574 2.49 -5.06 5.94
C LEU A 574 1.11 -5.72 5.77
N LEU A 575 0.70 -6.02 4.53
CA LEU A 575 -0.56 -6.73 4.26
C LEU A 575 -0.63 -8.09 4.96
N ALA A 576 0.47 -8.85 4.98
CA ALA A 576 0.53 -10.16 5.62
C ALA A 576 0.48 -10.08 7.15
N GLN A 577 1.04 -9.02 7.74
CA GLN A 577 1.19 -8.87 9.19
C GLN A 577 0.01 -8.14 9.85
N VAL A 578 -0.63 -7.18 9.17
CA VAL A 578 -1.73 -6.38 9.76
C VAL A 578 -2.83 -7.23 10.44
N PRO A 579 -3.23 -8.41 9.92
CA PRO A 579 -4.19 -9.29 10.61
C PRO A 579 -3.71 -9.89 11.93
N SER A 580 -2.40 -10.12 12.10
CA SER A 580 -1.81 -10.72 13.30
C SER A 580 -1.38 -9.69 14.34
N LEU A 581 -1.24 -8.41 13.95
CA LEU A 581 -0.86 -7.33 14.85
C LEU A 581 -1.98 -7.03 15.86
N ALA A 582 -1.65 -7.09 17.14
CA ALA A 582 -2.55 -6.67 18.22
C ALA A 582 -2.97 -5.21 18.07
N GLU A 583 -4.22 -4.89 18.44
CA GLU A 583 -4.71 -3.52 18.46
C GLU A 583 -3.86 -2.65 19.38
N GLY A 584 -3.48 -1.46 18.90
CA GLY A 584 -2.63 -0.54 19.66
C GLY A 584 -1.44 -0.05 18.85
N ARG A 585 -0.27 -0.02 19.49
CA ARG A 585 0.92 0.64 18.95
C ARG A 585 1.52 -0.04 17.71
N PRO A 586 1.71 -1.37 17.65
CA PRO A 586 2.26 -2.04 16.46
C PRO A 586 1.40 -1.78 15.23
N ARG A 587 0.07 -1.89 15.39
CA ARG A 587 -0.89 -1.60 14.33
C ARG A 587 -0.83 -0.14 13.86
N ARG A 588 -0.71 0.83 14.78
CA ARG A 588 -0.51 2.24 14.42
C ARG A 588 0.79 2.49 13.65
N ALA A 589 1.89 1.86 14.06
CA ALA A 589 3.15 1.94 13.35
C ALA A 589 3.00 1.41 11.91
N ALA A 590 2.33 0.27 11.71
CA ALA A 590 2.02 -0.28 10.38
C ALA A 590 1.29 0.70 9.48
N LEU A 591 0.24 1.32 10.02
CA LEU A 591 -0.55 2.30 9.31
C LEU A 591 0.26 3.59 9.00
N ARG A 592 1.21 3.97 9.86
CA ARG A 592 2.13 5.09 9.60
C ARG A 592 3.18 4.76 8.56
N VAL A 593 3.76 3.55 8.57
CA VAL A 593 4.69 3.09 7.52
C VAL A 593 3.99 3.16 6.18
N LEU A 594 2.78 2.60 6.07
CA LEU A 594 2.01 2.65 4.81
C LEU A 594 1.77 4.11 4.36
N SER A 595 1.41 4.99 5.29
CA SER A 595 1.25 6.41 4.98
C SER A 595 2.57 7.05 4.55
N ALA A 596 3.70 6.69 5.16
CA ALA A 596 5.02 7.21 4.84
C ALA A 596 5.44 6.80 3.41
N LEU A 597 5.24 5.53 3.06
CA LEU A 597 5.44 5.03 1.70
C LEU A 597 4.55 5.76 0.69
N ALA A 598 3.27 5.96 1.03
CA ALA A 598 2.33 6.61 0.12
C ALA A 598 2.63 8.11 -0.08
N LEU A 599 3.31 8.77 0.86
CA LEU A 599 3.66 10.18 0.76
C LEU A 599 4.70 10.45 -0.33
N GLU A 600 5.65 9.54 -0.50
CA GLU A 600 6.75 9.66 -1.47
C GLU A 600 6.48 8.83 -2.75
N HIS A 601 5.79 7.69 -2.62
CA HIS A 601 5.60 6.69 -3.68
C HIS A 601 4.13 6.23 -3.79
N ALA A 602 3.20 7.19 -3.89
CA ALA A 602 1.75 6.91 -3.94
C ALA A 602 1.36 5.91 -5.05
N GLN A 603 2.00 5.98 -6.21
CA GLN A 603 1.72 5.09 -7.34
C GLN A 603 2.06 3.64 -6.99
N ASP A 604 3.26 3.39 -6.49
CA ASP A 604 3.75 2.05 -6.16
C ASP A 604 2.95 1.42 -5.02
N VAL A 605 2.59 2.22 -3.99
CA VAL A 605 1.69 1.76 -2.92
C VAL A 605 0.33 1.34 -3.47
N VAL A 606 -0.25 2.12 -4.39
CA VAL A 606 -1.54 1.78 -4.99
C VAL A 606 -1.44 0.49 -5.78
N TRP A 607 -0.43 0.35 -6.65
CA TRP A 607 -0.25 -0.86 -7.46
C TRP A 607 0.10 -2.11 -6.63
N ALA A 608 0.73 -1.94 -5.47
CA ALA A 608 0.99 -3.03 -4.52
C ALA A 608 -0.27 -3.52 -3.81
N LEU A 609 -1.15 -2.60 -3.41
CA LEU A 609 -2.41 -2.92 -2.71
C LEU A 609 -3.54 -3.36 -3.66
N LEU A 610 -3.55 -2.86 -4.91
CA LEU A 610 -4.65 -3.05 -5.85
C LEU A 610 -5.02 -4.53 -6.07
N PRO A 611 -4.07 -5.47 -6.31
CA PRO A 611 -4.39 -6.88 -6.53
C PRO A 611 -5.04 -7.55 -5.32
N ARG A 612 -4.83 -7.05 -4.09
CA ARG A 612 -5.43 -7.58 -2.86
C ARG A 612 -6.81 -6.98 -2.55
N SER A 613 -7.31 -6.11 -3.42
CA SER A 613 -8.68 -5.65 -3.35
C SER A 613 -9.65 -6.70 -3.92
N LEU A 614 -9.15 -7.71 -4.65
CA LEU A 614 -9.90 -8.84 -5.21
C LEU A 614 -9.13 -10.16 -5.02
N PRO A 615 -9.64 -11.15 -4.25
CA PRO A 615 -10.90 -11.16 -3.49
C PRO A 615 -10.89 -10.14 -2.33
N PRO A 616 -12.06 -9.82 -1.75
CA PRO A 616 -12.15 -8.87 -0.64
C PRO A 616 -11.36 -9.32 0.59
N ASP A 617 -10.23 -8.66 0.83
CA ASP A 617 -9.35 -8.89 1.98
C ASP A 617 -9.59 -7.82 3.06
N GLY A 618 -9.80 -8.27 4.31
CA GLY A 618 -10.03 -7.37 5.45
C GLY A 618 -8.84 -6.49 5.79
N ALA A 619 -7.61 -7.00 5.60
CA ALA A 619 -6.37 -6.25 5.81
C ALA A 619 -6.23 -5.15 4.75
N ALA A 620 -6.45 -5.49 3.48
CA ALA A 620 -6.40 -4.52 2.38
C ALA A 620 -7.43 -3.39 2.59
N ALA A 621 -8.66 -3.73 3.00
CA ALA A 621 -9.69 -2.76 3.31
C ALA A 621 -9.27 -1.81 4.46
N GLU A 622 -8.65 -2.34 5.52
CA GLU A 622 -8.14 -1.52 6.62
C GLU A 622 -7.04 -0.56 6.16
N LEU A 623 -6.09 -1.04 5.35
CA LEU A 623 -5.01 -0.21 4.81
C LEU A 623 -5.54 0.93 3.93
N TRP A 624 -6.52 0.67 3.06
CA TRP A 624 -7.21 1.71 2.28
C TRP A 624 -7.89 2.74 3.18
N ARG A 625 -8.63 2.30 4.20
CA ARG A 625 -9.26 3.20 5.18
C ARG A 625 -8.24 4.03 5.97
N SER A 626 -7.07 3.47 6.26
CA SER A 626 -5.97 4.20 6.91
C SER A 626 -5.42 5.32 6.02
N LEU A 627 -5.11 5.01 4.76
CA LEU A 627 -4.67 6.00 3.77
C LEU A 627 -5.70 7.13 3.61
N SER A 628 -7.00 6.81 3.66
CA SER A 628 -8.07 7.82 3.63
C SER A 628 -8.03 8.79 4.81
N ARG A 629 -7.77 8.30 6.03
CA ARG A 629 -7.69 9.14 7.25
C ARG A 629 -6.52 10.11 7.24
N ASN A 630 -5.46 9.82 6.47
CA ASN A 630 -4.26 10.64 6.44
C ASN A 630 -4.34 11.73 5.35
N GLN A 631 -4.63 12.96 5.78
CA GLN A 631 -4.84 14.13 4.91
C GLN A 631 -3.64 14.50 4.02
N ARG A 632 -2.42 14.06 4.36
CA ARG A 632 -1.23 14.37 3.55
C ARG A 632 -1.11 13.49 2.31
N VAL A 633 -1.68 12.28 2.35
CA VAL A 633 -1.49 11.26 1.30
C VAL A 633 -2.78 10.91 0.57
N ASN A 634 -3.94 11.06 1.22
CA ASN A 634 -5.22 10.66 0.65
C ASN A 634 -5.48 11.26 -0.75
N GLY A 635 -5.13 12.53 -0.99
CA GLY A 635 -5.27 13.16 -2.30
C GLY A 635 -4.38 12.53 -3.38
N GLN A 636 -3.12 12.22 -3.06
CA GLN A 636 -2.19 11.57 -3.98
C GLN A 636 -2.70 10.17 -4.34
N VAL A 637 -3.09 9.38 -3.33
CA VAL A 637 -3.64 8.03 -3.51
C VAL A 637 -4.94 8.06 -4.34
N LEU A 638 -5.84 9.01 -4.09
CA LEU A 638 -7.07 9.18 -4.88
C LEU A 638 -6.80 9.52 -6.35
N VAL A 639 -5.77 10.33 -6.64
CA VAL A 639 -5.35 10.61 -8.02
C VAL A 639 -4.85 9.34 -8.70
N GLN A 640 -4.05 8.53 -8.03
CA GLN A 640 -3.55 7.25 -8.58
C GLN A 640 -4.69 6.25 -8.84
N LEU A 641 -5.65 6.13 -7.93
CA LEU A 641 -6.86 5.33 -8.14
C LEU A 641 -7.72 5.87 -9.30
N LEU A 642 -7.83 7.18 -9.44
CA LEU A 642 -8.53 7.80 -10.58
C LEU A 642 -7.83 7.50 -11.91
N TRP A 643 -6.50 7.42 -11.93
CA TRP A 643 -5.73 6.97 -13.10
C TRP A 643 -5.97 5.49 -13.40
N ALA A 644 -5.94 4.62 -12.39
CA ALA A 644 -6.29 3.20 -12.55
C ALA A 644 -7.72 3.00 -13.08
N LEU A 645 -8.67 3.87 -12.69
CA LEU A 645 -10.04 3.88 -13.21
C LEU A 645 -10.17 4.44 -14.64
N LYS A 646 -9.26 5.33 -15.07
CA LYS A 646 -9.31 6.01 -16.38
C LYS A 646 -8.42 5.38 -17.46
N GLY A 647 -7.50 4.49 -17.07
CA GLY A 647 -6.42 4.00 -17.93
C GLY A 647 -6.90 3.31 -19.22
N ALA A 648 -6.24 3.62 -20.33
CA ALA A 648 -6.52 3.12 -21.67
C ALA A 648 -5.96 1.71 -21.98
N ALA A 649 -5.58 0.92 -20.96
CA ALA A 649 -4.89 -0.37 -21.13
C ALA A 649 -5.06 -1.40 -19.98
N GLY A 650 -6.04 -1.23 -19.08
CA GLY A 650 -6.24 -2.14 -17.94
C GLY A 650 -7.29 -3.24 -18.20
N THR A 651 -7.14 -4.39 -17.55
CA THR A 651 -8.16 -5.47 -17.58
C THR A 651 -9.40 -5.08 -16.77
N GLU A 652 -10.58 -5.64 -17.05
CA GLU A 652 -11.83 -5.37 -16.29
C GLU A 652 -11.66 -5.60 -14.78
N ALA A 653 -10.76 -6.53 -14.40
CA ALA A 653 -10.41 -6.85 -13.03
C ALA A 653 -9.69 -5.69 -12.30
N GLU A 654 -8.83 -4.94 -12.98
CA GLU A 654 -8.11 -3.80 -12.39
C GLU A 654 -9.06 -2.63 -12.12
N ALA A 655 -9.97 -2.34 -13.05
CA ALA A 655 -11.00 -1.33 -12.87
C ALA A 655 -11.93 -1.69 -11.69
N LEU A 656 -12.28 -2.96 -11.55
CA LEU A 656 -13.06 -3.46 -10.41
C LEU A 656 -12.30 -3.31 -9.08
N ALA A 657 -11.02 -3.68 -9.06
CA ALA A 657 -10.17 -3.55 -7.88
C ALA A 657 -10.03 -2.08 -7.44
N ALA A 658 -9.79 -1.18 -8.40
CA ALA A 658 -9.71 0.26 -8.16
C ALA A 658 -11.03 0.84 -7.65
N THR A 659 -12.15 0.39 -8.19
CA THR A 659 -13.50 0.80 -7.74
C THR A 659 -13.74 0.40 -6.29
N ARG A 660 -13.33 -0.82 -5.92
CA ARG A 660 -13.48 -1.33 -4.56
C ARG A 660 -12.55 -0.60 -3.57
N ALA A 661 -11.29 -0.40 -3.93
CA ALA A 661 -10.33 0.40 -3.17
C ALA A 661 -10.85 1.83 -2.92
N LEU A 662 -11.39 2.46 -3.97
CA LEU A 662 -12.01 3.78 -3.87
C LEU A 662 -13.22 3.76 -2.92
N GLY A 663 -14.06 2.74 -2.97
CA GLY A 663 -15.17 2.56 -2.03
C GLY A 663 -14.72 2.49 -0.58
N GLU A 664 -13.67 1.71 -0.27
CA GLU A 664 -13.11 1.60 1.08
C GLU A 664 -12.52 2.93 1.57
N MET A 665 -11.83 3.68 0.70
CA MET A 665 -11.30 4.99 1.04
C MET A 665 -12.39 6.03 1.29
N LEU A 666 -13.41 6.08 0.43
CA LEU A 666 -14.49 7.07 0.51
C LEU A 666 -15.50 6.76 1.63
N ALA A 667 -15.59 5.51 2.09
CA ALA A 667 -16.43 5.14 3.23
C ALA A 667 -15.99 5.81 4.53
N VAL A 668 -14.76 6.33 4.60
CA VAL A 668 -14.24 7.06 5.75
C VAL A 668 -14.21 8.56 5.44
N SER A 669 -14.63 9.39 6.40
CA SER A 669 -14.71 10.85 6.25
C SER A 669 -13.36 11.57 6.06
N GLY A 670 -12.25 10.85 6.06
CA GLY A 670 -10.90 11.44 5.90
C GLY A 670 -10.66 12.05 4.52
N CYS A 671 -11.31 11.53 3.48
CA CYS A 671 -11.11 11.94 2.09
C CYS A 671 -11.86 13.22 1.67
N VAL A 672 -12.80 13.74 2.47
CA VAL A 672 -13.73 14.81 2.07
C VAL A 672 -13.01 16.06 1.54
N GLY A 673 -11.95 16.51 2.23
CA GLY A 673 -11.16 17.65 1.79
C GLY A 673 -10.41 17.40 0.47
N ALA A 674 -9.82 16.22 0.33
CA ALA A 674 -9.06 15.83 -0.85
C ALA A 674 -9.93 15.59 -2.09
N THR A 675 -11.16 15.11 -1.89
CA THR A 675 -12.11 14.89 -2.97
C THR A 675 -12.62 16.18 -3.59
N ARG A 676 -12.67 17.32 -2.88
CA ARG A 676 -13.24 18.58 -3.40
C ARG A 676 -12.62 19.05 -4.73
N GLY A 677 -11.31 18.86 -4.92
CA GLY A 677 -10.61 19.27 -6.14
C GLY A 677 -10.87 18.39 -7.36
N PHE A 678 -11.16 17.09 -7.15
CA PHE A 678 -11.33 16.10 -8.22
C PHE A 678 -12.72 15.45 -8.22
N TYR A 679 -13.64 15.94 -7.37
CA TYR A 679 -14.98 15.43 -7.17
C TYR A 679 -15.73 15.24 -8.50
N PRO A 680 -15.75 16.23 -9.42
CA PRO A 680 -16.49 16.05 -10.65
C PRO A 680 -15.83 15.04 -11.61
N HIS A 681 -14.51 14.88 -11.54
CA HIS A 681 -13.79 13.86 -12.30
C HIS A 681 -14.11 12.44 -11.82
N LEU A 682 -14.11 12.22 -10.49
CA LEU A 682 -14.45 10.93 -9.87
C LEU A 682 -15.91 10.57 -10.11
N LEU A 683 -16.81 11.54 -9.92
CA LEU A 683 -18.24 11.36 -10.18
C LEU A 683 -18.50 10.93 -11.62
N LEU A 684 -17.93 11.65 -12.60
CA LEU A 684 -18.10 11.32 -14.01
C LEU A 684 -17.45 9.99 -14.39
N ALA A 685 -16.30 9.64 -13.80
CA ALA A 685 -15.67 8.35 -14.04
C ALA A 685 -16.57 7.19 -13.59
N LEU A 686 -17.05 7.21 -12.34
CA LEU A 686 -17.89 6.14 -11.78
C LEU A 686 -19.23 6.00 -12.53
N VAL A 687 -19.86 7.12 -12.89
CA VAL A 687 -21.13 7.09 -13.63
C VAL A 687 -20.91 6.61 -15.09
N THR A 688 -19.80 7.00 -15.72
CA THR A 688 -19.48 6.50 -17.07
C THR A 688 -19.19 5.01 -17.05
N GLN A 689 -18.45 4.53 -16.05
CA GLN A 689 -18.16 3.11 -15.83
C GLN A 689 -19.45 2.29 -15.65
N LEU A 690 -20.42 2.79 -14.88
CA LEU A 690 -21.75 2.15 -14.79
C LEU A 690 -22.45 2.05 -16.15
N HIS A 691 -22.28 3.02 -17.04
CA HIS A 691 -22.83 2.96 -18.39
C HIS A 691 -22.15 1.89 -19.24
N GLU A 692 -20.83 1.78 -19.15
CA GLU A 692 -20.05 0.78 -19.86
C GLU A 692 -20.43 -0.63 -19.40
N LEU A 693 -20.53 -0.85 -18.08
CA LEU A 693 -20.98 -2.11 -17.49
C LEU A 693 -22.42 -2.47 -17.89
N ALA A 694 -23.31 -1.48 -17.94
CA ALA A 694 -24.71 -1.70 -18.35
C ALA A 694 -24.85 -2.05 -19.84
N ARG A 695 -23.83 -1.79 -20.67
CA ARG A 695 -23.82 -2.06 -22.11
C ARG A 695 -22.98 -3.27 -22.53
N GLY A 696 -22.11 -3.77 -21.65
CA GLY A 696 -21.31 -4.96 -21.90
C GLY A 696 -22.18 -6.19 -22.18
N VAL A 697 -21.76 -7.04 -23.13
CA VAL A 697 -22.48 -8.24 -23.61
C VAL A 697 -22.49 -9.40 -22.58
N HIS A 698 -22.51 -9.09 -21.29
CA HIS A 698 -22.71 -10.06 -20.23
C HIS A 698 -24.12 -9.90 -19.68
N SER A 699 -25.01 -10.68 -20.28
CA SER A 699 -26.35 -11.00 -19.77
C SER A 699 -26.35 -11.11 -18.24
N PRO A 700 -27.26 -10.43 -17.52
CA PRO A 700 -27.53 -10.71 -16.12
C PRO A 700 -28.34 -12.01 -15.91
N ASP A 701 -28.43 -12.88 -16.92
CA ASP A 701 -29.09 -14.18 -16.83
C ASP A 701 -28.11 -15.31 -17.15
N SER A 702 -27.37 -15.77 -16.14
CA SER A 702 -27.15 -17.20 -15.93
C SER A 702 -26.97 -17.49 -14.43
N PRO A 703 -27.85 -18.29 -13.80
CA PRO A 703 -27.60 -18.80 -12.46
C PRO A 703 -26.64 -19.99 -12.60
N LYS A 704 -25.33 -19.72 -12.69
CA LYS A 704 -24.34 -20.77 -12.46
C LYS A 704 -24.01 -20.79 -10.97
N ALA A 705 -24.49 -21.86 -10.33
CA ALA A 705 -24.18 -22.23 -8.97
C ALA A 705 -22.69 -22.07 -8.67
N TRP A 706 -22.35 -21.09 -7.84
CA TRP A 706 -21.14 -21.12 -7.04
C TRP A 706 -21.51 -21.56 -5.64
N ALA A 707 -20.86 -22.63 -5.20
CA ALA A 707 -21.14 -23.35 -3.97
C ALA A 707 -21.08 -22.42 -2.73
N PRO A 708 -21.96 -22.65 -1.74
CA PRO A 708 -22.08 -21.79 -0.58
C PRO A 708 -20.99 -22.12 0.45
N SER A 709 -19.82 -21.50 0.33
CA SER A 709 -18.85 -21.54 1.42
C SER A 709 -17.93 -20.33 1.36
N HIS A 710 -18.46 -19.12 1.66
CA HIS A 710 -17.77 -18.02 2.35
C HIS A 710 -18.83 -16.95 2.70
N ARG A 711 -18.90 -16.52 3.98
CA ARG A 711 -19.84 -15.48 4.43
C ARG A 711 -19.42 -14.12 3.88
N GLY A 712 -20.12 -13.63 2.85
CA GLY A 712 -20.07 -12.25 2.34
C GLY A 712 -20.84 -12.15 1.01
N PRO A 713 -21.57 -11.06 0.72
CA PRO A 713 -22.34 -10.98 -0.53
C PRO A 713 -21.40 -10.96 -1.75
N PRO A 714 -21.72 -11.67 -2.85
CA PRO A 714 -20.99 -11.49 -4.11
C PRO A 714 -21.34 -10.11 -4.68
N HIS A 715 -20.40 -9.17 -4.61
CA HIS A 715 -20.60 -7.83 -5.17
C HIS A 715 -20.24 -7.83 -6.66
N SER A 716 -21.23 -7.66 -7.53
CA SER A 716 -20.97 -7.38 -8.95
C SER A 716 -20.22 -6.05 -9.09
N HIS A 717 -19.51 -5.86 -10.22
CA HIS A 717 -18.78 -4.61 -10.48
C HIS A 717 -19.69 -3.38 -10.34
N ALA A 718 -20.90 -3.46 -10.89
CA ALA A 718 -21.90 -2.41 -10.77
C ALA A 718 -22.31 -2.12 -9.31
N SER A 719 -22.42 -3.15 -8.45
CA SER A 719 -22.70 -2.96 -7.03
C SER A 719 -21.57 -2.21 -6.32
N CYS A 720 -20.30 -2.55 -6.60
CA CYS A 720 -19.15 -1.85 -6.05
C CYS A 720 -19.12 -0.38 -6.49
N THR A 721 -19.39 -0.10 -7.77
CA THR A 721 -19.41 1.27 -8.31
C THR A 721 -20.52 2.11 -7.68
N VAL A 722 -21.71 1.53 -7.43
CA VAL A 722 -22.80 2.22 -6.74
C VAL A 722 -22.44 2.56 -5.29
N GLU A 723 -21.82 1.64 -4.55
CA GLU A 723 -21.41 1.92 -3.17
C GLU A 723 -20.29 2.96 -3.10
N ALA A 724 -19.32 2.92 -4.01
CA ALA A 724 -18.30 3.98 -4.13
C ALA A 724 -18.94 5.34 -4.44
N LEU A 725 -19.96 5.37 -5.31
CA LEU A 725 -20.69 6.59 -5.66
C LEU A 725 -21.50 7.14 -4.48
N LYS A 726 -22.19 6.27 -3.71
CA LYS A 726 -22.87 6.66 -2.46
C LYS A 726 -21.89 7.21 -1.43
N ALA A 727 -20.73 6.59 -1.27
CA ALA A 727 -19.69 7.03 -0.36
C ALA A 727 -19.15 8.41 -0.77
N LEU A 728 -18.87 8.64 -2.07
CA LEU A 728 -18.45 9.93 -2.62
C LEU A 728 -19.46 11.05 -2.28
N LEU A 729 -20.74 10.79 -2.56
CA LEU A 729 -21.82 11.75 -2.36
C LEU A 729 -22.08 12.03 -0.88
N THR A 730 -22.01 11.02 -0.03
CA THR A 730 -22.21 11.18 1.41
C THR A 730 -21.05 11.94 2.05
N GLY A 731 -19.82 11.67 1.62
CA GLY A 731 -18.61 12.33 2.12
C GLY A 731 -18.63 13.84 1.93
N ASP A 732 -19.04 14.35 0.76
CA ASP A 732 -19.07 15.80 0.48
C ASP A 732 -20.36 16.51 0.96
N GLY A 733 -21.06 15.94 1.94
CA GLY A 733 -22.28 16.54 2.49
C GLY A 733 -23.52 16.40 1.61
N GLY A 734 -23.43 15.68 0.48
CA GLY A 734 -24.52 15.38 -0.45
C GLY A 734 -25.45 14.26 0.00
N ARG A 735 -25.63 14.05 1.32
CA ARG A 735 -26.50 12.97 1.88
C ARG A 735 -27.94 13.06 1.35
N MET A 736 -28.42 14.26 1.11
CA MET A 736 -29.74 14.50 0.49
C MET A 736 -29.80 14.02 -0.96
N VAL A 737 -28.71 14.11 -1.73
CA VAL A 737 -28.63 13.55 -3.08
C VAL A 737 -28.81 12.03 -3.04
N VAL A 738 -28.14 11.35 -2.10
CA VAL A 738 -28.28 9.90 -1.90
C VAL A 738 -29.72 9.54 -1.54
N THR A 739 -30.32 10.26 -0.60
CA THR A 739 -31.70 10.04 -0.14
C THR A 739 -32.70 10.22 -1.30
N CYS A 740 -32.55 11.28 -2.10
CA CYS A 740 -33.40 11.51 -3.28
C CYS A 740 -33.23 10.41 -4.33
N MET A 741 -32.01 9.94 -4.55
CA MET A 741 -31.73 8.84 -5.47
C MET A 741 -32.34 7.52 -4.99
N GLU A 742 -32.35 7.25 -3.69
CA GLU A 742 -33.01 6.06 -3.12
C GLU A 742 -34.53 6.11 -3.30
N GLN A 743 -35.16 7.23 -2.92
CA GLN A 743 -36.61 7.42 -3.03
C GLN A 743 -37.12 7.34 -4.48
N ALA A 744 -36.34 7.85 -5.44
CA ALA A 744 -36.68 7.83 -6.86
C ALA A 744 -36.33 6.50 -7.57
N GLY A 745 -35.73 5.53 -6.86
CA GLY A 745 -35.20 4.30 -7.46
C GLY A 745 -34.05 4.56 -8.45
N GLY A 746 -33.37 5.70 -8.33
CA GLY A 746 -32.33 6.18 -9.24
C GLY A 746 -31.11 5.26 -9.32
N TRP A 747 -30.72 4.63 -8.21
CA TRP A 747 -29.60 3.67 -8.17
C TRP A 747 -29.83 2.45 -9.07
N ARG A 748 -31.04 1.87 -9.03
CA ARG A 748 -31.43 0.74 -9.89
C ARG A 748 -31.40 1.18 -11.36
N ARG A 749 -31.86 2.39 -11.66
CA ARG A 749 -31.88 2.94 -13.02
C ARG A 749 -30.48 3.17 -13.57
N LEU A 750 -29.53 3.65 -12.74
CA LEU A 750 -28.13 3.85 -13.12
C LEU A 750 -27.43 2.56 -13.54
N VAL A 751 -27.84 1.41 -13.02
CA VAL A 751 -27.24 0.10 -13.38
C VAL A 751 -27.91 -0.53 -14.61
N GLY A 752 -29.13 -0.12 -14.96
CA GLY A 752 -29.90 -0.73 -16.05
C GLY A 752 -29.52 -0.23 -17.46
N ALA A 753 -29.38 -1.15 -18.41
CA ALA A 753 -28.99 -0.88 -19.80
C ALA A 753 -29.85 0.17 -20.52
N HIS A 754 -31.18 0.13 -20.32
CA HIS A 754 -32.13 1.02 -20.99
C HIS A 754 -32.60 2.21 -20.14
N THR A 755 -32.16 2.26 -18.87
CA THR A 755 -32.56 3.26 -17.87
C THR A 755 -31.39 4.09 -17.35
N HIS A 756 -30.14 3.78 -17.73
CA HIS A 756 -28.93 4.43 -17.23
C HIS A 756 -29.02 5.96 -17.35
N LEU A 757 -29.31 6.46 -18.55
CA LEU A 757 -29.40 7.91 -18.82
C LEU A 757 -30.51 8.61 -18.04
N GLU A 758 -31.61 7.91 -17.74
CA GLU A 758 -32.66 8.43 -16.85
C GLU A 758 -32.16 8.51 -15.40
N GLY A 759 -31.39 7.51 -14.94
CA GLY A 759 -30.69 7.55 -13.66
C GLY A 759 -29.70 8.71 -13.57
N VAL A 760 -28.97 9.01 -14.65
CA VAL A 760 -28.06 10.16 -14.74
C VAL A 760 -28.82 11.49 -14.62
N LEU A 761 -29.96 11.62 -15.30
CA LEU A 761 -30.81 12.81 -15.21
C LEU A 761 -31.34 13.02 -13.78
N LEU A 762 -31.77 11.94 -13.10
CA LEU A 762 -32.21 12.01 -11.70
C LEU A 762 -31.07 12.44 -10.78
N LEU A 763 -29.86 11.90 -10.97
CA LEU A 763 -28.68 12.28 -10.22
C LEU A 763 -28.33 13.75 -10.43
N ALA A 764 -28.33 14.23 -11.67
CA ALA A 764 -28.10 15.63 -12.01
C ALA A 764 -29.15 16.55 -11.36
N SER A 765 -30.44 16.17 -11.39
CA SER A 765 -31.51 16.92 -10.72
C SER A 765 -31.34 16.97 -9.20
N ALA A 766 -31.01 15.84 -8.57
CA ALA A 766 -30.76 15.78 -7.13
C ALA A 766 -29.55 16.63 -6.73
N MET A 767 -28.50 16.64 -7.55
CA MET A 767 -27.34 17.51 -7.35
C MET A 767 -27.68 19.00 -7.52
N VAL A 768 -28.50 19.37 -8.51
CA VAL A 768 -28.97 20.75 -8.68
C VAL A 768 -29.75 21.23 -7.45
N ALA A 769 -30.53 20.35 -6.82
CA ALA A 769 -31.34 20.69 -5.65
C ALA A 769 -30.54 20.76 -4.34
N HIS A 770 -29.49 19.94 -4.20
CA HIS A 770 -28.86 19.69 -2.89
C HIS A 770 -27.32 19.71 -2.88
N ALA A 771 -26.65 19.98 -4.01
CA ALA A 771 -25.19 20.01 -4.14
C ALA A 771 -24.73 21.04 -5.20
N ASP A 772 -25.15 22.30 -5.02
CA ASP A 772 -24.95 23.38 -5.98
C ASP A 772 -23.49 23.84 -6.12
N HIS A 773 -22.68 23.65 -5.07
CA HIS A 773 -21.27 24.03 -5.01
C HIS A 773 -20.37 23.26 -5.99
N HIS A 774 -20.75 22.04 -6.39
CA HIS A 774 -19.98 21.25 -7.37
C HIS A 774 -20.32 21.53 -8.83
N LEU A 775 -21.44 22.21 -9.09
CA LEU A 775 -21.99 22.31 -10.44
C LEU A 775 -21.04 23.02 -11.41
N ARG A 776 -20.26 24.01 -10.93
CA ARG A 776 -19.29 24.74 -11.77
C ARG A 776 -18.15 23.84 -12.25
N GLY A 777 -17.54 23.06 -11.35
CA GLY A 777 -16.46 22.12 -11.70
C GLY A 777 -16.95 20.98 -12.58
N LEU A 778 -18.12 20.41 -12.24
CA LEU A 778 -18.77 19.38 -13.05
C LEU A 778 -19.04 19.86 -14.47
N PHE A 779 -19.51 21.09 -14.61
CA PHE A 779 -19.79 21.66 -15.91
C PHE A 779 -18.52 21.88 -16.76
N ALA A 780 -17.42 22.31 -16.15
CA ALA A 780 -16.14 22.44 -16.84
C ALA A 780 -15.64 21.08 -17.37
N ASP A 781 -15.75 20.01 -16.58
CA ASP A 781 -15.29 18.66 -16.95
C ASP A 781 -16.18 17.97 -17.98
N LEU A 782 -17.46 18.35 -18.05
CA LEU A 782 -18.41 17.83 -19.03
C LEU A 782 -18.13 18.34 -20.44
N LEU A 783 -17.74 19.61 -20.60
CA LEU A 783 -17.63 20.25 -21.91
C LEU A 783 -16.72 19.53 -22.91
N PRO A 784 -15.50 19.07 -22.54
CA PRO A 784 -14.66 18.27 -23.43
C PRO A 784 -15.30 16.91 -23.79
N ARG A 785 -15.99 16.29 -22.83
CA ARG A 785 -16.59 14.94 -22.98
C ARG A 785 -17.80 14.91 -23.90
N LEU A 786 -18.47 16.04 -24.10
CA LEU A 786 -19.55 16.17 -25.10
C LEU A 786 -19.08 15.88 -26.54
N ARG A 787 -17.76 15.95 -26.79
CA ARG A 787 -17.15 15.62 -28.09
C ARG A 787 -16.36 14.30 -28.07
N SER A 788 -16.51 13.49 -27.03
CA SER A 788 -15.78 12.22 -26.91
C SER A 788 -16.14 11.24 -28.02
N ALA A 789 -15.16 10.47 -28.49
CA ALA A 789 -15.35 9.34 -29.40
C ALA A 789 -15.96 8.11 -28.68
N ASN A 790 -15.82 8.02 -27.35
CA ASN A 790 -16.44 6.96 -26.56
C ASN A 790 -17.95 7.26 -26.40
N THR A 791 -18.79 6.38 -26.96
CA THR A 791 -20.25 6.56 -27.00
C THR A 791 -20.89 6.61 -25.60
N PRO A 792 -20.62 5.66 -24.67
CA PRO A 792 -21.06 5.75 -23.28
C PRO A 792 -20.69 7.07 -22.60
N GLN A 793 -19.42 7.49 -22.71
CA GLN A 793 -18.92 8.73 -22.12
C GLN A 793 -19.60 9.97 -22.70
N ARG A 794 -19.78 10.00 -24.02
CA ARG A 794 -20.48 11.09 -24.72
C ARG A 794 -21.93 11.19 -24.28
N LEU A 795 -22.68 10.09 -24.28
CA LEU A 795 -24.10 10.08 -23.92
C LEU A 795 -24.32 10.39 -22.42
N THR A 796 -23.49 9.86 -21.53
CA THR A 796 -23.54 10.18 -20.09
C THR A 796 -23.24 11.66 -19.85
N ALA A 797 -22.24 12.23 -20.54
CA ALA A 797 -21.94 13.65 -20.45
C ALA A 797 -23.09 14.52 -20.99
N MET A 798 -23.72 14.12 -22.08
CA MET A 798 -24.89 14.82 -22.64
C MET A 798 -26.08 14.78 -21.68
N ALA A 799 -26.34 13.65 -21.03
CA ALA A 799 -27.41 13.51 -20.04
C ALA A 799 -27.17 14.38 -18.80
N PHE A 800 -25.96 14.36 -18.24
CA PHE A 800 -25.58 15.25 -17.15
C PHE A 800 -25.70 16.72 -17.55
N PHE A 801 -25.16 17.10 -18.72
CA PHE A 801 -25.25 18.47 -19.24
C PHE A 801 -26.72 18.91 -19.35
N THR A 802 -27.59 18.08 -19.91
CA THR A 802 -29.03 18.33 -20.01
C THR A 802 -29.67 18.52 -18.63
N GLY A 803 -29.41 17.64 -17.67
CA GLY A 803 -29.99 17.73 -16.31
C GLY A 803 -29.54 18.99 -15.56
N LEU A 804 -28.28 19.40 -15.71
CA LEU A 804 -27.72 20.58 -15.06
C LEU A 804 -28.33 21.91 -15.55
N LEU A 805 -28.91 21.95 -16.76
CA LEU A 805 -29.59 23.14 -17.30
C LEU A 805 -30.85 23.53 -16.51
N GLN A 806 -31.33 22.68 -15.61
CA GLN A 806 -32.42 22.98 -14.68
C GLN A 806 -32.06 24.08 -13.67
N SER A 807 -30.77 24.26 -13.38
CA SER A 807 -30.26 25.23 -12.41
C SER A 807 -30.06 26.63 -13.02
N ARG A 808 -30.50 27.68 -12.31
CA ARG A 808 -30.26 29.09 -12.69
C ARG A 808 -28.76 29.45 -12.69
N PRO A 809 -27.97 29.13 -11.63
CA PRO A 809 -26.52 29.32 -11.61
C PRO A 809 -25.78 28.66 -12.78
N THR A 810 -26.12 27.41 -13.12
CA THR A 810 -25.44 26.66 -14.18
C THR A 810 -25.73 27.23 -15.56
N ALA A 811 -26.95 27.74 -15.76
CA ALA A 811 -27.33 28.43 -16.98
C ALA A 811 -26.58 29.76 -17.20
N GLN A 812 -25.97 30.36 -16.17
CA GLN A 812 -25.19 31.59 -16.28
C GLN A 812 -23.69 31.34 -16.60
N LEU A 813 -23.20 30.10 -16.48
CA LEU A 813 -21.79 29.75 -16.69
C LEU A 813 -21.37 29.78 -18.18
N LEU A 814 -22.32 29.68 -19.11
CA LEU A 814 -22.09 29.85 -20.55
C LEU A 814 -23.00 30.94 -21.10
N ARG A 815 -22.51 31.60 -22.16
CA ARG A 815 -23.34 32.46 -23.02
C ARG A 815 -24.53 31.67 -23.56
N GLU A 816 -25.71 32.27 -23.51
CA GLU A 816 -26.97 31.60 -23.87
C GLU A 816 -26.95 31.09 -25.31
N GLU A 817 -26.28 31.81 -26.19
CA GLU A 817 -26.10 31.50 -27.60
C GLU A 817 -25.36 30.17 -27.81
N VAL A 818 -24.33 29.89 -26.99
CA VAL A 818 -23.51 28.67 -27.09
C VAL A 818 -24.29 27.43 -26.65
N ILE A 819 -25.13 27.56 -25.62
CA ILE A 819 -25.99 26.45 -25.18
C ILE A 819 -27.06 26.16 -26.25
N LEU A 820 -27.67 27.20 -26.80
CA LEU A 820 -28.70 27.07 -27.84
C LEU A 820 -28.15 26.49 -29.14
N GLU A 821 -26.98 26.94 -29.58
CA GLU A 821 -26.29 26.37 -30.74
C GLU A 821 -26.03 24.88 -30.54
N ARG A 822 -25.49 24.49 -29.37
CA ARG A 822 -25.21 23.09 -29.06
C ARG A 822 -26.46 22.22 -29.02
N LEU A 823 -27.52 22.66 -28.35
CA LEU A 823 -28.76 21.90 -28.31
C LEU A 823 -29.43 21.79 -29.69
N ARG A 824 -29.29 22.82 -30.55
CA ARG A 824 -29.73 22.74 -31.96
C ARG A 824 -28.91 21.71 -32.75
N THR A 825 -27.60 21.64 -32.56
CA THR A 825 -26.78 20.61 -33.23
C THR A 825 -27.27 19.21 -32.84
N TRP A 826 -27.68 18.99 -31.59
CA TRP A 826 -28.22 17.70 -31.14
C TRP A 826 -29.58 17.36 -31.75
N GLN A 827 -30.35 18.36 -32.18
CA GLN A 827 -31.62 18.12 -32.88
C GLN A 827 -31.43 17.60 -34.31
N GLY A 828 -30.27 17.88 -34.93
CA GLY A 828 -29.90 17.38 -36.25
C GLY A 828 -29.20 16.02 -36.24
N ASP A 829 -28.99 15.41 -35.07
CA ASP A 829 -28.31 14.13 -34.91
C ASP A 829 -29.22 12.96 -35.34
N SER A 830 -28.65 11.92 -35.96
CA SER A 830 -29.40 10.74 -36.39
C SER A 830 -29.86 9.87 -35.22
N GLU A 831 -29.18 9.93 -34.08
CA GLU A 831 -29.46 9.12 -32.90
C GLU A 831 -30.67 9.67 -32.12
N PRO A 832 -31.78 8.90 -31.96
CA PRO A 832 -32.97 9.33 -31.21
C PRO A 832 -32.65 9.74 -29.77
N THR A 833 -31.70 9.05 -29.12
CA THR A 833 -31.25 9.34 -27.76
C THR A 833 -30.62 10.74 -27.63
N VAL A 834 -29.83 11.17 -28.63
CA VAL A 834 -29.20 12.50 -28.65
C VAL A 834 -30.26 13.58 -28.86
N ARG A 835 -31.17 13.36 -29.81
CA ARG A 835 -32.30 14.27 -30.07
C ARG A 835 -33.18 14.42 -28.82
N TRP A 836 -33.43 13.33 -28.11
CA TRP A 836 -34.18 13.31 -26.84
C TRP A 836 -33.52 14.15 -25.75
N LEU A 837 -32.22 13.93 -25.50
CA LEU A 837 -31.46 14.73 -24.54
C LEU A 837 -31.43 16.23 -24.91
N GLY A 838 -31.37 16.54 -26.21
CA GLY A 838 -31.46 17.89 -26.73
C GLY A 838 -32.82 18.54 -26.46
N LEU A 839 -33.92 17.83 -26.71
CA LEU A 839 -35.28 18.32 -26.45
C LEU A 839 -35.53 18.56 -24.96
N LEU A 840 -35.07 17.65 -24.09
CA LEU A 840 -35.11 17.84 -22.64
C LEU A 840 -34.31 19.07 -22.21
N GLY A 841 -33.12 19.28 -22.78
CA GLY A 841 -32.28 20.45 -22.49
C GLY A 841 -32.95 21.76 -22.90
N LEU A 842 -33.61 21.78 -24.07
CA LEU A 842 -34.42 22.91 -24.51
C LEU A 842 -35.60 23.17 -23.57
N GLY A 843 -36.24 22.11 -23.06
CA GLY A 843 -37.29 22.19 -22.05
C GLY A 843 -36.81 22.76 -20.72
N HIS A 844 -35.63 22.37 -20.25
CA HIS A 844 -35.05 22.91 -19.02
C HIS A 844 -34.64 24.39 -19.17
N LEU A 845 -34.10 24.80 -20.32
CA LEU A 845 -33.83 26.21 -20.63
C LEU A 845 -35.11 27.06 -20.65
N ALA A 846 -36.20 26.51 -21.17
CA ALA A 846 -37.50 27.18 -21.22
C ALA A 846 -38.06 27.54 -19.84
N LEU A 847 -37.61 26.85 -18.78
CA LEU A 847 -38.03 27.12 -17.40
C LEU A 847 -37.34 28.36 -16.78
N ASN A 848 -36.28 28.88 -17.39
CA ASN A 848 -35.50 30.02 -16.89
C ASN A 848 -36.00 31.37 -17.45
N GLN A 849 -36.46 32.26 -16.57
CA GLN A 849 -37.19 33.50 -16.89
C GLN A 849 -36.47 34.49 -17.83
N GLY A 850 -35.13 34.51 -17.84
CA GLY A 850 -34.32 35.38 -18.71
C GLY A 850 -34.25 34.92 -20.17
N LYS A 851 -34.37 33.60 -20.41
CA LYS A 851 -34.03 32.95 -21.69
C LYS A 851 -35.23 32.75 -22.62
N VAL A 852 -36.43 33.04 -22.13
CA VAL A 852 -37.71 32.97 -22.85
C VAL A 852 -37.74 33.88 -24.09
N ARG A 853 -36.83 34.84 -24.23
CA ARG A 853 -36.74 35.67 -25.46
C ARG A 853 -36.46 34.85 -26.72
N HIS A 854 -35.90 33.65 -26.58
CA HIS A 854 -35.57 32.74 -27.67
C HIS A 854 -36.69 31.75 -28.03
N VAL A 855 -37.89 31.86 -27.42
CA VAL A 855 -39.03 30.93 -27.66
C VAL A 855 -39.32 30.74 -29.15
N GLY A 856 -39.22 31.79 -29.96
CA GLY A 856 -39.45 31.70 -31.42
C GLY A 856 -38.47 30.78 -32.14
N THR A 857 -37.26 30.62 -31.61
CA THR A 857 -36.22 29.76 -32.19
C THR A 857 -36.31 28.29 -31.74
N LEU A 858 -36.98 28.02 -30.62
CA LEU A 858 -37.13 26.67 -30.07
C LEU A 858 -38.38 25.97 -30.58
N LEU A 859 -39.39 26.76 -30.97
CA LEU A 859 -40.70 26.26 -31.33
C LEU A 859 -40.71 25.30 -32.54
N PRO A 860 -39.94 25.51 -33.63
CA PRO A 860 -39.92 24.58 -34.75
C PRO A 860 -39.43 23.17 -34.38
N ALA A 861 -38.36 23.06 -33.60
CA ALA A 861 -37.81 21.77 -33.16
C ALA A 861 -38.79 21.02 -32.24
N LEU A 862 -39.39 21.73 -31.28
CA LEU A 862 -40.39 21.15 -30.37
C LEU A 862 -41.66 20.70 -31.10
N LEU A 863 -42.14 21.47 -32.08
CA LEU A 863 -43.33 21.10 -32.86
C LEU A 863 -43.05 19.98 -33.86
N GLY A 864 -41.83 19.90 -34.41
CA GLY A 864 -41.41 18.81 -35.30
C GLY A 864 -41.38 17.46 -34.57
N ALA A 865 -40.86 17.45 -33.34
CA ALA A 865 -40.77 16.25 -32.52
C ALA A 865 -42.14 15.67 -32.10
N LEU A 866 -43.23 16.43 -32.20
CA LEU A 866 -44.58 15.93 -31.91
C LEU A 866 -45.09 14.87 -32.92
N GLY A 867 -44.48 14.79 -34.10
CA GLY A 867 -44.82 13.80 -35.13
C GLY A 867 -43.91 12.56 -35.15
N GLU A 868 -42.97 12.44 -34.20
CA GLU A 868 -41.99 11.35 -34.16
C GLU A 868 -42.58 10.04 -33.58
N GLY A 869 -42.07 8.91 -34.08
CA GLY A 869 -42.49 7.58 -33.62
C GLY A 869 -41.99 7.21 -32.21
N ASP A 870 -40.92 7.85 -31.73
CA ASP A 870 -40.36 7.59 -30.40
C ASP A 870 -41.14 8.33 -29.29
N ALA A 871 -41.71 7.56 -28.36
CA ALA A 871 -42.47 8.08 -27.23
C ALA A 871 -41.67 9.06 -26.36
N ARG A 872 -40.36 8.83 -26.22
CA ARG A 872 -39.46 9.66 -25.39
C ARG A 872 -39.27 11.03 -26.03
N LEU A 873 -39.13 11.11 -27.35
CA LEU A 873 -39.04 12.37 -28.10
C LEU A 873 -40.32 13.19 -27.99
N VAL A 874 -41.48 12.55 -28.23
CA VAL A 874 -42.78 13.23 -28.13
C VAL A 874 -43.03 13.70 -26.70
N GLY A 875 -42.75 12.87 -25.70
CA GLY A 875 -42.87 13.21 -24.29
C GLY A 875 -41.99 14.39 -23.88
N ALA A 876 -40.71 14.40 -24.30
CA ALA A 876 -39.79 15.51 -24.02
C ALA A 876 -40.27 16.83 -24.65
N ALA A 877 -40.77 16.77 -25.90
CA ALA A 877 -41.32 17.93 -26.60
C ALA A 877 -42.58 18.48 -25.92
N LEU A 878 -43.52 17.61 -25.55
CA LEU A 878 -44.74 17.98 -24.81
C LEU A 878 -44.40 18.60 -23.45
N GLY A 879 -43.43 18.03 -22.72
CA GLY A 879 -42.92 18.56 -21.46
C GLY A 879 -42.29 19.94 -21.61
N ALA A 880 -41.44 20.14 -22.61
CA ALA A 880 -40.81 21.43 -22.91
C ALA A 880 -41.83 22.51 -23.29
N LEU A 881 -42.81 22.18 -24.14
CA LEU A 881 -43.93 23.07 -24.49
C LEU A 881 -44.77 23.45 -23.26
N ARG A 882 -44.98 22.50 -22.35
CA ARG A 882 -45.67 22.75 -21.07
C ARG A 882 -44.85 23.70 -20.20
N GLY A 883 -43.53 23.50 -20.12
CA GLY A 883 -42.60 24.39 -19.42
C GLY A 883 -42.61 25.82 -19.95
N LEU A 884 -42.62 26.01 -21.28
CA LEU A 884 -42.76 27.32 -21.92
C LEU A 884 -44.06 28.03 -21.51
N LEU A 885 -45.17 27.29 -21.42
CA LEU A 885 -46.45 27.83 -20.98
C LEU A 885 -46.42 28.23 -19.50
N LEU A 886 -45.62 27.59 -18.66
CA LEU A 886 -45.46 27.96 -17.26
C LEU A 886 -44.70 29.28 -17.04
N GLN A 887 -44.22 29.97 -18.08
CA GLN A 887 -43.54 31.27 -17.95
C GLN A 887 -44.51 32.47 -17.93
N ARG A 888 -44.13 33.57 -17.25
CA ARG A 888 -44.96 34.78 -17.10
C ARG A 888 -45.30 35.46 -18.44
N ARG A 889 -44.46 35.34 -19.48
CA ARG A 889 -44.63 35.95 -20.82
C ARG A 889 -44.89 34.92 -21.94
N ALA A 890 -45.50 33.77 -21.61
CA ALA A 890 -45.71 32.70 -22.58
C ALA A 890 -46.54 33.15 -23.80
N PRO A 891 -46.16 32.81 -25.05
CA PRO A 891 -46.89 33.21 -26.25
C PRO A 891 -48.10 32.30 -26.49
N VAL A 892 -49.08 32.34 -25.57
CA VAL A 892 -50.25 31.45 -25.55
C VAL A 892 -51.01 31.47 -26.88
N ARG A 893 -51.17 32.64 -27.52
CA ARG A 893 -51.87 32.76 -28.81
C ARG A 893 -51.14 32.04 -29.95
N LEU A 894 -49.81 32.16 -30.04
CA LEU A 894 -49.00 31.50 -31.05
C LEU A 894 -49.02 29.98 -30.85
N LEU A 895 -48.77 29.52 -29.63
CA LEU A 895 -48.80 28.10 -29.27
C LEU A 895 -50.18 27.49 -29.52
N SER A 896 -51.25 28.21 -29.18
CA SER A 896 -52.63 27.75 -29.47
C SER A 896 -52.92 27.64 -30.96
N ARG A 897 -52.26 28.43 -31.82
CA ARG A 897 -52.40 28.34 -33.28
C ARG A 897 -51.64 27.14 -33.83
N GLU A 898 -50.39 26.96 -33.42
CA GLU A 898 -49.50 25.91 -33.92
C GLU A 898 -49.83 24.51 -33.38
N LEU A 899 -50.35 24.41 -32.16
CA LEU A 899 -50.79 23.15 -31.54
C LEU A 899 -52.18 22.72 -31.99
N ARG A 900 -52.99 23.63 -32.55
CA ARG A 900 -54.36 23.31 -32.95
C ARG A 900 -54.48 22.11 -33.92
N PRO A 901 -53.64 21.98 -34.97
CA PRO A 901 -53.69 20.80 -35.84
C PRO A 901 -52.93 19.58 -35.27
N ARG A 902 -51.96 19.79 -34.38
CA ARG A 902 -51.00 18.75 -33.94
C ARG A 902 -51.36 18.07 -32.62
N LEU A 903 -52.06 18.76 -31.73
CA LEU A 903 -52.38 18.26 -30.39
C LEU A 903 -53.57 17.30 -30.34
N PRO A 904 -54.69 17.53 -31.07
CA PRO A 904 -55.83 16.62 -31.02
C PRO A 904 -55.51 15.15 -31.36
N PRO A 905 -54.69 14.83 -32.39
CA PRO A 905 -54.27 13.45 -32.67
C PRO A 905 -53.50 12.80 -31.50
N LEU A 906 -52.74 13.60 -30.74
CA LEU A 906 -51.95 13.11 -29.61
C LEU A 906 -52.78 12.82 -28.36
N LEU A 907 -54.00 13.38 -28.27
CA LEU A 907 -54.95 13.03 -27.21
C LEU A 907 -55.48 11.60 -27.38
N ASP A 908 -55.38 11.06 -28.59
CA ASP A 908 -55.79 9.70 -28.95
C ASP A 908 -54.62 8.80 -29.35
N ASP A 909 -53.40 9.17 -28.98
CA ASP A 909 -52.18 8.39 -29.26
C ASP A 909 -52.25 7.00 -28.60
N ALA A 910 -51.73 5.96 -29.27
CA ALA A 910 -51.71 4.62 -28.69
C ALA A 910 -50.84 4.53 -27.42
N ARG A 911 -49.88 5.45 -27.24
CA ARG A 911 -48.91 5.45 -26.14
C ARG A 911 -49.42 6.26 -24.94
N ASP A 912 -49.59 5.59 -23.80
CA ASP A 912 -50.19 6.17 -22.59
C ASP A 912 -49.45 7.42 -22.07
N SER A 913 -48.11 7.38 -22.08
CA SER A 913 -47.27 8.49 -21.61
C SER A 913 -47.37 9.74 -22.50
N VAL A 914 -47.56 9.54 -23.80
CA VAL A 914 -47.77 10.62 -24.79
C VAL A 914 -49.17 11.21 -24.61
N ARG A 915 -50.20 10.36 -24.47
CA ARG A 915 -51.59 10.82 -24.20
C ARG A 915 -51.66 11.66 -22.93
N ALA A 916 -51.16 11.15 -21.81
CA ALA A 916 -51.17 11.86 -20.53
C ALA A 916 -50.45 13.22 -20.62
N SER A 917 -49.29 13.26 -21.27
CA SER A 917 -48.51 14.48 -21.47
C SER A 917 -49.21 15.49 -22.38
N ALA A 918 -49.88 15.02 -23.44
CA ALA A 918 -50.63 15.87 -24.37
C ALA A 918 -51.85 16.50 -23.71
N VAL A 919 -52.58 15.71 -22.92
CA VAL A 919 -53.70 16.18 -22.09
C VAL A 919 -53.22 17.23 -21.09
N GLY A 920 -52.16 16.95 -20.33
CA GLY A 920 -51.59 17.90 -19.36
C GLY A 920 -51.07 19.21 -19.99
N LEU A 921 -50.54 19.14 -21.21
CA LEU A 921 -50.15 20.32 -21.99
C LEU A 921 -51.37 21.18 -22.34
N LEU A 922 -52.46 20.57 -22.81
CA LEU A 922 -53.71 21.27 -23.11
C LEU A 922 -54.27 21.97 -21.88
N GLY A 923 -54.36 21.30 -20.73
CA GLY A 923 -54.84 21.93 -19.50
C GLY A 923 -53.96 23.10 -19.04
N THR A 924 -52.64 23.00 -19.23
CA THR A 924 -51.70 24.09 -18.92
C THR A 924 -51.91 25.30 -19.86
N LEU A 925 -52.14 25.04 -21.15
CA LEU A 925 -52.44 26.06 -22.16
C LEU A 925 -53.74 26.81 -21.83
N VAL A 926 -54.78 26.08 -21.43
CA VAL A 926 -56.08 26.64 -21.02
C VAL A 926 -55.94 27.50 -19.76
N ARG A 927 -55.25 27.00 -18.73
CA ARG A 927 -55.00 27.74 -17.48
C ARG A 927 -54.30 29.07 -17.74
N ARG A 928 -53.31 29.09 -18.63
CA ARG A 928 -52.51 30.28 -18.95
C ARG A 928 -53.24 31.27 -19.88
N GLY A 929 -54.12 30.78 -20.75
CA GLY A 929 -54.98 31.64 -21.57
C GLY A 929 -55.94 32.51 -20.76
N ARG A 930 -56.25 32.13 -19.51
CA ARG A 930 -57.18 32.83 -18.61
C ARG A 930 -56.59 34.08 -17.95
N SER A 931 -55.27 34.13 -17.71
CA SER A 931 -54.61 35.27 -17.04
C SER A 931 -54.49 36.54 -17.90
N GLY A 932 -54.85 36.49 -19.19
CA GLY A 932 -55.02 37.66 -20.05
C GLY A 932 -56.43 38.23 -19.92
N LEU A 933 -56.66 39.03 -18.88
CA LEU A 933 -57.92 39.77 -18.67
C LEU A 933 -58.29 40.59 -19.92
N ARG A 934 -59.60 40.57 -20.26
CA ARG A 934 -60.37 41.49 -21.13
C ARG A 934 -60.69 41.14 -22.59
N VAL A 935 -60.31 39.98 -23.13
CA VAL A 935 -60.94 39.51 -24.37
C VAL A 935 -61.40 38.08 -24.16
N GLY A 936 -62.71 37.89 -23.97
CA GLY A 936 -63.31 36.55 -23.88
C GLY A 936 -62.78 35.67 -25.00
N LEU A 937 -62.48 34.40 -24.70
CA LEU A 937 -61.97 33.35 -25.59
C LEU A 937 -62.46 33.49 -27.05
N ARG A 938 -61.86 34.36 -27.86
CA ARG A 938 -62.14 34.54 -29.29
C ARG A 938 -60.83 34.29 -30.00
N GLY A 939 -60.73 33.15 -30.70
CA GLY A 939 -59.53 32.77 -31.43
C GLY A 939 -59.23 31.26 -31.44
N PRO A 940 -57.96 30.88 -31.73
CA PRO A 940 -57.52 29.49 -31.91
C PRO A 940 -57.69 28.60 -30.67
N LEU A 941 -57.49 29.14 -29.46
CA LEU A 941 -57.59 28.38 -28.21
C LEU A 941 -59.01 27.87 -27.93
N ARG A 942 -60.03 28.71 -28.16
CA ARG A 942 -61.43 28.28 -28.01
C ARG A 942 -61.78 27.16 -28.99
N LYS A 943 -61.31 27.28 -30.23
CA LYS A 943 -61.51 26.24 -31.25
C LYS A 943 -60.81 24.94 -30.84
N LEU A 944 -59.59 25.02 -30.31
CA LEU A 944 -58.85 23.85 -29.82
C LEU A 944 -59.55 23.18 -28.62
N ILE A 945 -60.04 23.95 -27.65
CA ILE A 945 -60.79 23.40 -26.50
C ILE A 945 -62.07 22.69 -27.00
N LEU A 946 -62.84 23.35 -27.87
CA LEU A 946 -64.06 22.75 -28.42
C LEU A 946 -63.77 21.51 -29.29
N GLN A 947 -62.63 21.47 -29.98
CA GLN A 947 -62.20 20.30 -30.76
C GLN A 947 -61.78 19.12 -29.88
N SER A 948 -61.33 19.39 -28.66
CA SER A 948 -60.76 18.40 -27.74
C SER A 948 -61.71 18.00 -26.61
N LEU A 949 -62.92 18.60 -26.53
CA LEU A 949 -63.85 18.38 -25.43
C LEU A 949 -64.38 16.94 -25.35
N VAL A 950 -64.77 16.37 -26.50
CA VAL A 950 -65.24 14.98 -26.58
C VAL A 950 -64.12 13.99 -26.20
N PRO A 951 -62.90 14.08 -26.79
CA PRO A 951 -61.77 13.29 -26.34
C PRO A 951 -61.52 13.38 -24.82
N LEU A 952 -61.50 14.59 -24.25
CA LEU A 952 -61.22 14.77 -22.82
C LEU A 952 -62.29 14.17 -21.91
N LEU A 953 -63.57 14.28 -22.28
CA LEU A 953 -64.69 13.71 -21.51
C LEU A 953 -64.66 12.18 -21.51
N LEU A 954 -64.36 11.57 -22.65
CA LEU A 954 -64.27 10.12 -22.76
C LEU A 954 -63.02 9.59 -22.02
N ARG A 955 -61.90 10.31 -22.09
CA ARG A 955 -60.63 9.95 -21.43
C ARG A 955 -60.62 10.07 -19.90
N LEU A 956 -61.72 10.53 -19.28
CA LEU A 956 -61.92 10.35 -17.84
C LEU A 956 -61.97 8.87 -17.43
N HIS A 957 -62.35 8.00 -18.37
CA HIS A 957 -62.43 6.56 -18.19
C HIS A 957 -61.27 5.83 -18.89
N ASP A 958 -60.14 6.51 -19.12
CA ASP A 958 -58.95 5.87 -19.70
C ASP A 958 -58.35 4.89 -18.68
N PRO A 959 -57.94 3.66 -19.08
CA PRO A 959 -57.32 2.70 -18.17
C PRO A 959 -55.98 3.20 -17.60
N SER A 960 -55.32 4.14 -18.29
CA SER A 960 -54.15 4.84 -17.74
C SER A 960 -54.59 5.87 -16.70
N ARG A 961 -54.26 5.59 -15.44
CA ARG A 961 -54.52 6.50 -14.31
C ARG A 961 -53.96 7.90 -14.54
N ASP A 962 -52.75 8.01 -15.08
CA ASP A 962 -52.11 9.31 -15.38
C ASP A 962 -52.91 10.10 -16.44
N THR A 963 -53.49 9.40 -17.42
CA THR A 963 -54.30 10.01 -18.48
C THR A 963 -55.66 10.43 -17.95
N ALA A 964 -56.30 9.61 -17.11
CA ALA A 964 -57.57 9.93 -16.47
C ALA A 964 -57.45 11.16 -15.54
N GLU A 965 -56.49 11.16 -14.62
CA GLU A 965 -56.22 12.28 -13.71
C GLU A 965 -55.84 13.57 -14.46
N SER A 966 -55.02 13.45 -15.53
CA SER A 966 -54.68 14.58 -16.38
C SER A 966 -55.90 15.14 -17.12
N SER A 967 -56.81 14.27 -17.56
CA SER A 967 -58.04 14.64 -18.28
C SER A 967 -59.01 15.37 -17.36
N GLU A 968 -59.19 14.87 -16.14
CA GLU A 968 -59.98 15.51 -15.09
C GLU A 968 -59.45 16.92 -14.77
N TRP A 969 -58.16 17.03 -14.48
CA TRP A 969 -57.53 18.31 -14.20
C TRP A 969 -57.67 19.29 -15.38
N THR A 970 -57.53 18.79 -16.61
CA THR A 970 -57.64 19.59 -17.83
C THR A 970 -59.07 20.07 -18.07
N LEU A 971 -60.07 19.21 -17.87
CA LEU A 971 -61.49 19.56 -17.91
C LEU A 971 -61.83 20.63 -16.88
N ALA A 972 -61.26 20.56 -15.66
CA ALA A 972 -61.42 21.59 -14.63
C ALA A 972 -60.91 22.95 -15.05
N ARG A 973 -59.85 22.99 -15.87
CA ARG A 973 -59.36 24.24 -16.44
C ARG A 973 -60.24 24.72 -17.60
N CYS A 974 -60.72 23.82 -18.45
CA CYS A 974 -61.65 24.14 -19.54
C CYS A 974 -62.97 24.72 -19.02
N ASP A 975 -63.55 24.08 -18.01
CA ASP A 975 -64.77 24.50 -17.32
C ASP A 975 -64.64 25.93 -16.76
N GLN A 976 -63.59 26.17 -15.98
CA GLN A 976 -63.31 27.49 -15.42
C GLN A 976 -63.01 28.55 -16.49
N ALA A 977 -62.36 28.19 -17.59
CA ALA A 977 -62.00 29.11 -18.67
C ALA A 977 -63.23 29.50 -19.52
N LEU A 978 -64.15 28.57 -19.75
CA LEU A 978 -65.39 28.78 -20.51
C LEU A 978 -66.58 29.20 -19.64
N ARG A 979 -66.39 29.22 -18.31
CA ARG A 979 -67.40 29.52 -17.27
C ARG A 979 -68.63 28.60 -17.40
N TRP A 980 -68.40 27.30 -17.52
CA TRP A 980 -69.47 26.31 -17.67
C TRP A 980 -70.11 25.89 -16.33
N GLY A 981 -69.35 25.91 -15.23
CA GLY A 981 -69.84 25.49 -13.90
C GLY A 981 -69.99 23.96 -13.75
N LEU A 982 -69.25 23.20 -14.57
CA LEU A 982 -69.32 21.75 -14.70
C LEU A 982 -68.73 21.02 -13.48
N LEU A 983 -67.61 21.51 -12.90
CA LEU A 983 -66.80 20.76 -11.93
C LEU A 983 -66.96 21.19 -10.46
N GLU A 984 -67.57 22.34 -10.15
CA GLU A 984 -67.81 22.80 -8.76
C GLU A 984 -68.69 21.86 -7.92
N GLU A 985 -69.47 20.97 -8.54
CA GLU A 985 -70.26 19.94 -7.84
C GLU A 985 -69.74 18.50 -8.03
N MET A 986 -68.83 18.25 -8.98
CA MET A 986 -68.28 16.90 -9.25
C MET A 986 -67.35 16.41 -8.13
N VAL A 987 -66.69 17.33 -7.41
CA VAL A 987 -65.74 17.02 -6.30
C VAL A 987 -66.40 16.26 -5.14
N THR A 988 -67.74 16.21 -5.07
CA THR A 988 -68.48 15.49 -4.03
C THR A 988 -68.71 14.00 -4.33
N VAL A 989 -68.35 13.50 -5.52
CA VAL A 989 -68.57 12.10 -5.92
C VAL A 989 -67.22 11.40 -6.01
N ALA A 990 -66.94 10.52 -5.05
CA ALA A 990 -65.60 9.99 -4.83
C ALA A 990 -65.05 9.10 -5.95
N HIS A 991 -65.83 8.53 -6.87
CA HIS A 991 -65.33 7.63 -7.92
C HIS A 991 -65.88 7.99 -9.30
N TYR A 992 -64.96 8.36 -10.21
CA TYR A 992 -65.24 8.72 -11.61
C TYR A 992 -65.74 7.55 -12.46
N ASP A 993 -65.58 6.31 -11.98
CA ASP A 993 -65.91 5.08 -12.69
C ASP A 993 -67.42 4.74 -12.69
N SER A 994 -68.27 5.60 -12.13
CA SER A 994 -69.70 5.32 -12.01
C SER A 994 -70.52 5.85 -13.20
N PRO A 995 -71.44 5.03 -13.77
CA PRO A 995 -72.46 5.45 -14.74
C PRO A 995 -73.22 6.72 -14.34
N GLU A 996 -73.42 6.93 -13.04
CA GLU A 996 -74.10 8.09 -12.50
C GLU A 996 -73.29 9.40 -12.65
N ALA A 997 -71.96 9.35 -12.68
CA ALA A 997 -71.12 10.54 -12.81
C ALA A 997 -71.19 11.14 -14.22
N LEU A 998 -71.01 10.32 -15.27
CA LEU A 998 -71.14 10.75 -16.67
C LEU A 998 -72.58 11.22 -16.96
N SER A 999 -73.57 10.55 -16.37
CA SER A 999 -74.98 10.96 -16.41
C SER A 999 -75.22 12.37 -15.82
N ARG A 1000 -74.64 12.69 -14.66
CA ARG A 1000 -74.80 14.01 -14.01
C ARG A 1000 -74.07 15.13 -14.77
N VAL A 1001 -72.88 14.85 -15.31
CA VAL A 1001 -72.13 15.76 -16.21
C VAL A 1001 -72.99 16.11 -17.42
N CYS A 1002 -73.62 15.10 -18.01
CA CYS A 1002 -74.51 15.25 -19.14
C CYS A 1002 -75.80 16.03 -18.76
N GLN A 1003 -76.52 15.63 -17.70
CA GLN A 1003 -77.77 16.26 -17.25
C GLN A 1003 -77.68 17.78 -17.01
N ARG A 1004 -76.49 18.32 -16.68
CA ARG A 1004 -76.30 19.78 -16.51
C ARG A 1004 -75.84 20.54 -17.75
N LEU A 1005 -75.38 19.86 -18.81
CA LEU A 1005 -75.32 20.46 -20.16
C LEU A 1005 -76.71 20.90 -20.67
N ASP A 1006 -77.78 20.52 -19.96
CA ASP A 1006 -79.17 20.85 -20.28
C ASP A 1006 -79.82 21.92 -19.35
N ARG A 1007 -79.12 22.44 -18.31
CA ARG A 1007 -79.69 23.48 -17.41
C ARG A 1007 -79.21 24.91 -17.75
N PRO A 1008 -80.10 25.92 -17.73
CA PRO A 1008 -79.71 27.32 -17.87
C PRO A 1008 -78.95 27.82 -16.63
N SER A 1009 -77.92 28.63 -16.85
CA SER A 1009 -77.20 29.31 -15.77
C SER A 1009 -77.96 30.56 -15.34
N SER A 1010 -78.24 30.66 -14.04
CA SER A 1010 -78.75 31.80 -13.27
C SER A 1010 -80.22 32.23 -13.47
N TYR A 1011 -80.83 32.58 -12.33
CA TYR A 1011 -82.20 33.04 -12.11
C TYR A 1011 -82.67 34.12 -13.11
N ASN A 1012 -83.94 34.01 -13.52
CA ASN A 1012 -84.71 34.87 -14.42
C ASN A 1012 -84.51 34.68 -15.93
N GLU A 1013 -85.07 33.60 -16.49
CA GLU A 1013 -85.86 33.59 -17.74
C GLU A 1013 -86.45 32.17 -18.01
N PRO A 1014 -87.61 32.02 -18.69
CA PRO A 1014 -88.26 30.71 -18.86
C PRO A 1014 -87.61 29.87 -19.98
N PHE A 1015 -87.18 28.66 -19.61
CA PHE A 1015 -86.92 27.46 -20.44
C PHE A 1015 -86.18 27.64 -21.80
N CYS A 1016 -84.84 27.54 -21.81
CA CYS A 1016 -84.06 27.02 -22.95
C CYS A 1016 -82.72 26.42 -22.49
N SER A 1017 -82.40 25.19 -22.93
CA SER A 1017 -81.23 24.41 -22.53
C SER A 1017 -79.93 24.75 -23.30
N GLN A 1018 -78.76 24.49 -22.71
CA GLN A 1018 -77.45 24.84 -23.30
C GLN A 1018 -77.09 24.06 -24.59
N VAL A 1019 -77.77 22.96 -24.90
CA VAL A 1019 -77.73 22.29 -26.23
C VAL A 1019 -78.20 23.25 -27.35
N GLN A 1020 -78.95 24.31 -27.03
CA GLN A 1020 -79.34 25.36 -27.97
C GLN A 1020 -78.34 26.52 -28.09
N ARG A 1021 -77.26 26.58 -27.28
CA ARG A 1021 -76.28 27.69 -27.37
C ARG A 1021 -75.26 27.49 -28.50
N TYR A 1022 -75.09 26.25 -29.00
CA TYR A 1022 -74.20 25.88 -30.12
C TYR A 1022 -74.79 24.76 -31.01
N PRO A 1023 -75.99 24.94 -31.59
CA PRO A 1023 -76.64 23.88 -32.39
C PRO A 1023 -75.77 23.41 -33.57
N ASN A 1024 -74.95 24.31 -34.13
CA ASN A 1024 -74.05 24.02 -35.26
C ASN A 1024 -72.87 23.09 -34.90
N HIS A 1025 -72.61 22.82 -33.63
CA HIS A 1025 -71.52 21.94 -33.17
C HIS A 1025 -72.00 20.54 -32.77
N MET A 1026 -73.31 20.33 -32.64
CA MET A 1026 -73.89 19.05 -32.23
C MET A 1026 -73.59 17.88 -33.20
N PRO A 1027 -73.71 18.05 -34.53
CA PRO A 1027 -73.32 17.00 -35.47
C PRO A 1027 -71.84 16.61 -35.34
N ARG A 1028 -70.97 17.59 -35.03
CA ARG A 1028 -69.54 17.36 -34.83
C ARG A 1028 -69.27 16.58 -33.54
N PHE A 1029 -69.94 16.89 -32.43
CA PHE A 1029 -69.77 16.13 -31.19
C PHE A 1029 -70.29 14.71 -31.31
N LEU A 1030 -71.42 14.51 -31.98
CA LEU A 1030 -71.96 13.18 -32.28
C LEU A 1030 -70.98 12.38 -33.16
N SER A 1031 -70.49 12.97 -34.25
CA SER A 1031 -69.51 12.34 -35.13
C SER A 1031 -68.17 12.04 -34.44
N GLN A 1032 -67.69 12.95 -33.58
CA GLN A 1032 -66.48 12.70 -32.78
C GLN A 1032 -66.69 11.57 -31.77
N THR A 1033 -67.84 11.52 -31.10
CA THR A 1033 -68.17 10.48 -30.12
C THR A 1033 -68.38 9.13 -30.80
N GLN A 1034 -69.00 9.12 -31.98
CA GLN A 1034 -69.19 7.93 -32.82
C GLN A 1034 -67.87 7.23 -33.14
N GLY A 1035 -66.78 7.97 -33.35
CA GLY A 1035 -65.46 7.39 -33.59
C GLY A 1035 -64.97 6.48 -32.44
N TYR A 1036 -65.38 6.75 -31.20
CA TYR A 1036 -64.98 5.96 -30.02
C TYR A 1036 -65.83 4.71 -29.80
N LEU A 1037 -66.96 4.56 -30.51
CA LEU A 1037 -67.75 3.32 -30.49
C LEU A 1037 -66.95 2.12 -30.99
N ARG A 1038 -65.91 2.36 -31.81
CA ARG A 1038 -65.01 1.33 -32.34
C ARG A 1038 -63.70 1.21 -31.55
N SER A 1039 -63.62 1.82 -30.36
CA SER A 1039 -62.41 1.77 -29.51
C SER A 1039 -62.12 0.34 -29.03
N PRO A 1040 -60.86 -0.11 -29.01
CA PRO A 1040 -60.50 -1.41 -28.43
C PRO A 1040 -60.66 -1.46 -26.91
N GLN A 1041 -60.86 -0.30 -26.25
CA GLN A 1041 -61.00 -0.21 -24.79
C GLN A 1041 -62.48 -0.19 -24.38
N ASP A 1042 -62.89 -1.20 -23.60
CA ASP A 1042 -64.29 -1.38 -23.18
C ASP A 1042 -64.89 -0.17 -22.44
N PRO A 1043 -64.16 0.48 -21.49
CA PRO A 1043 -64.68 1.67 -20.79
C PRO A 1043 -64.95 2.85 -21.73
N LEU A 1044 -64.13 3.02 -22.79
CA LEU A 1044 -64.31 4.09 -23.77
C LEU A 1044 -65.48 3.81 -24.72
N ARG A 1045 -65.68 2.55 -25.15
CA ARG A 1045 -66.86 2.16 -25.94
C ARG A 1045 -68.12 2.46 -25.14
N TRP A 1046 -68.16 2.01 -23.88
CA TRP A 1046 -69.28 2.24 -22.98
C TRP A 1046 -69.58 3.74 -22.80
N ALA A 1047 -68.57 4.55 -22.46
CA ALA A 1047 -68.75 5.98 -22.24
C ALA A 1047 -69.24 6.71 -23.51
N ALA A 1048 -68.74 6.32 -24.69
CA ALA A 1048 -69.18 6.87 -25.97
C ALA A 1048 -70.64 6.51 -26.29
N THR A 1049 -71.04 5.28 -26.03
CA THR A 1049 -72.41 4.79 -26.20
C THR A 1049 -73.41 5.56 -25.35
N VAL A 1050 -73.08 5.78 -24.08
CA VAL A 1050 -73.92 6.56 -23.13
C VAL A 1050 -74.01 8.02 -23.56
N LEU A 1051 -72.89 8.64 -23.96
CA LEU A 1051 -72.84 10.03 -24.38
C LEU A 1051 -73.67 10.27 -25.65
N ILE A 1052 -73.66 9.35 -26.62
CA ILE A 1052 -74.48 9.48 -27.85
C ILE A 1052 -75.97 9.48 -27.54
N GLY A 1053 -76.46 8.52 -26.74
CA GLY A 1053 -77.88 8.46 -26.36
C GLY A 1053 -78.31 9.77 -25.70
N PHE A 1054 -77.50 10.26 -24.77
CA PHE A 1054 -77.75 11.53 -24.13
C PHE A 1054 -77.79 12.72 -25.10
N LEU A 1055 -76.78 12.86 -25.97
CA LEU A 1055 -76.73 13.97 -26.94
C LEU A 1055 -77.94 13.94 -27.89
N ILE A 1056 -78.42 12.75 -28.27
CA ILE A 1056 -79.60 12.56 -29.13
C ILE A 1056 -80.91 12.87 -28.39
N TYR A 1057 -81.02 12.48 -27.12
CA TYR A 1057 -82.21 12.79 -26.30
C TYR A 1057 -82.45 14.31 -26.16
N HIS A 1058 -81.37 15.11 -26.15
CA HIS A 1058 -81.45 16.57 -25.96
C HIS A 1058 -81.36 17.40 -27.26
N VAL A 1059 -81.05 16.79 -28.41
CA VAL A 1059 -80.97 17.52 -29.68
C VAL A 1059 -82.35 17.88 -30.22
N SER A 1060 -82.47 19.05 -30.86
CA SER A 1060 -83.71 19.41 -31.57
C SER A 1060 -83.92 18.49 -32.78
N PRO A 1061 -85.16 18.05 -33.09
CA PRO A 1061 -85.45 17.21 -34.26
C PRO A 1061 -85.02 17.79 -35.60
N LYS A 1062 -84.69 19.09 -35.68
CA LYS A 1062 -84.18 19.76 -36.90
C LYS A 1062 -82.65 19.90 -36.95
N GLY A 1063 -81.93 19.51 -35.89
CA GLY A 1063 -80.50 19.82 -35.70
C GLY A 1063 -79.50 18.75 -36.14
N VAL A 1064 -79.97 17.58 -36.62
CA VAL A 1064 -79.13 16.44 -37.02
C VAL A 1064 -79.65 15.87 -38.34
N ASN A 1065 -78.74 15.62 -39.29
CA ASN A 1065 -79.08 15.03 -40.58
C ASN A 1065 -79.46 13.55 -40.42
N GLN A 1066 -80.35 13.06 -41.28
CA GLN A 1066 -80.86 11.69 -41.25
C GLN A 1066 -79.74 10.66 -41.49
N GLU A 1067 -78.77 10.95 -42.35
CA GLU A 1067 -77.60 10.09 -42.59
C GLU A 1067 -76.79 9.82 -41.31
N LEU A 1068 -76.60 10.84 -40.45
CA LEU A 1068 -75.87 10.67 -39.20
C LEU A 1068 -76.69 9.84 -38.21
N LEU A 1069 -78.02 10.01 -38.18
CA LEU A 1069 -78.91 9.21 -37.33
C LEU A 1069 -78.96 7.75 -37.77
N GLU A 1070 -79.01 7.47 -39.06
CA GLU A 1070 -78.95 6.11 -39.62
C GLU A 1070 -77.59 5.45 -39.33
N SER A 1071 -76.49 6.18 -39.53
CA SER A 1071 -75.15 5.71 -39.23
C SER A 1071 -74.95 5.42 -37.73
N LEU A 1072 -75.44 6.30 -36.85
CA LEU A 1072 -75.40 6.09 -35.40
C LEU A 1072 -76.28 4.92 -34.99
N PHE A 1073 -77.46 4.76 -35.59
CA PHE A 1073 -78.34 3.63 -35.31
C PHE A 1073 -77.69 2.30 -35.71
N GLN A 1074 -76.99 2.27 -36.84
CA GLN A 1074 -76.25 1.10 -37.30
C GLN A 1074 -75.07 0.77 -36.38
N ASP A 1075 -74.22 1.74 -36.05
CA ASP A 1075 -73.06 1.52 -35.17
C ASP A 1075 -73.52 1.12 -33.75
N LEU A 1076 -74.57 1.73 -33.21
CA LEU A 1076 -75.15 1.34 -31.92
C LEU A 1076 -75.83 -0.04 -32.00
N GLY A 1077 -76.43 -0.38 -33.14
CA GLY A 1077 -77.01 -1.71 -33.40
C GLY A 1077 -75.96 -2.81 -33.33
N GLN A 1078 -74.77 -2.59 -33.92
CA GLN A 1078 -73.64 -3.51 -33.84
C GLN A 1078 -73.14 -3.71 -32.41
N LEU A 1079 -73.17 -2.65 -31.59
CA LEU A 1079 -72.76 -2.72 -30.20
C LEU A 1079 -73.78 -3.41 -29.27
N GLN A 1080 -75.01 -3.71 -29.72
CA GLN A 1080 -75.96 -4.47 -28.90
C GLN A 1080 -75.51 -5.92 -28.65
N SER A 1081 -74.55 -6.40 -29.46
CA SER A 1081 -73.87 -7.67 -29.30
C SER A 1081 -72.42 -7.53 -28.80
N ASP A 1082 -72.05 -6.39 -28.20
CA ASP A 1082 -70.70 -6.19 -27.64
C ASP A 1082 -70.41 -7.22 -26.52
N PRO A 1083 -69.19 -7.78 -26.45
CA PRO A 1083 -68.83 -8.74 -25.42
C PRO A 1083 -68.93 -8.17 -24.00
N GLU A 1084 -68.81 -6.85 -23.82
CA GLU A 1084 -68.96 -6.21 -22.53
C GLU A 1084 -70.44 -5.91 -22.23
N PRO A 1085 -71.06 -6.55 -21.22
CA PRO A 1085 -72.50 -6.46 -20.97
C PRO A 1085 -73.00 -5.02 -20.73
N ALA A 1086 -72.16 -4.18 -20.11
CA ALA A 1086 -72.46 -2.78 -19.86
C ALA A 1086 -72.56 -1.97 -21.16
N VAL A 1087 -71.69 -2.26 -22.14
CA VAL A 1087 -71.69 -1.61 -23.47
C VAL A 1087 -72.95 -2.03 -24.24
N ALA A 1088 -73.25 -3.33 -24.27
CA ALA A 1088 -74.42 -3.87 -24.96
C ALA A 1088 -75.74 -3.30 -24.41
N ALA A 1089 -75.87 -3.20 -23.09
CA ALA A 1089 -77.02 -2.61 -22.43
C ALA A 1089 -77.18 -1.11 -22.76
N ALA A 1090 -76.10 -0.34 -22.69
CA ALA A 1090 -76.11 1.08 -23.07
C ALA A 1090 -76.46 1.27 -24.56
N ALA A 1091 -75.97 0.39 -25.43
CA ALA A 1091 -76.17 0.48 -26.87
C ALA A 1091 -77.62 0.23 -27.25
N HIS A 1092 -78.28 -0.71 -26.57
CA HIS A 1092 -79.70 -0.98 -26.78
C HIS A 1092 -80.57 0.26 -26.48
N VAL A 1093 -80.26 0.98 -25.39
CA VAL A 1093 -80.99 2.19 -25.01
C VAL A 1093 -80.70 3.38 -25.91
N SER A 1094 -79.42 3.63 -26.19
CA SER A 1094 -79.04 4.73 -27.09
C SER A 1094 -79.62 4.51 -28.49
N ALA A 1095 -79.63 3.27 -29.01
CA ALA A 1095 -80.26 2.95 -30.30
C ALA A 1095 -81.77 3.20 -30.30
N GLN A 1096 -82.47 2.85 -29.20
CA GLN A 1096 -83.89 3.17 -29.05
C GLN A 1096 -84.14 4.69 -29.07
N GLN A 1097 -83.26 5.49 -28.45
CA GLN A 1097 -83.37 6.95 -28.48
C GLN A 1097 -83.15 7.52 -29.88
N VAL A 1098 -82.19 6.98 -30.64
CA VAL A 1098 -81.97 7.35 -32.04
C VAL A 1098 -83.22 7.01 -32.87
N ALA A 1099 -83.76 5.79 -32.74
CA ALA A 1099 -84.96 5.36 -33.45
C ALA A 1099 -86.19 6.23 -33.12
N LEU A 1100 -86.37 6.60 -31.84
CA LEU A 1100 -87.46 7.48 -31.42
C LEU A 1100 -87.33 8.89 -32.02
N LEU A 1101 -86.11 9.43 -32.14
CA LEU A 1101 -85.89 10.72 -32.78
C LEU A 1101 -86.14 10.63 -34.31
N THR A 1102 -85.69 9.57 -34.97
CA THR A 1102 -85.98 9.29 -36.39
C THR A 1102 -87.49 9.15 -36.62
N LEU A 1103 -88.23 8.48 -35.73
CA LEU A 1103 -89.69 8.36 -35.78
C LEU A 1103 -90.42 9.69 -35.52
N ALA A 1104 -89.88 10.54 -34.64
CA ALA A 1104 -90.40 11.88 -34.41
C ALA A 1104 -90.23 12.81 -35.63
N GLN A 1105 -89.19 12.58 -36.45
CA GLN A 1105 -89.06 13.21 -37.78
C GLN A 1105 -90.06 12.60 -38.81
N GLY A 1106 -90.54 11.37 -38.61
CA GLY A 1106 -91.25 10.56 -39.62
C GLY A 1106 -92.79 10.42 -39.55
N ARG A 1107 -93.55 11.12 -38.70
CA ARG A 1107 -95.04 10.99 -38.68
C ARG A 1107 -95.75 11.62 -39.89
N ARG A 1108 -95.89 10.85 -40.99
CA ARG A 1108 -97.07 10.81 -41.90
C ARG A 1108 -97.22 9.40 -42.55
N ARG A 1109 -98.35 8.74 -42.24
CA ARG A 1109 -99.10 7.62 -42.90
C ARG A 1109 -98.74 6.13 -42.62
N GLY A 1110 -99.75 5.39 -42.13
CA GLY A 1110 -100.09 4.01 -42.59
C GLY A 1110 -100.23 2.91 -41.51
N PRO A 1111 -101.28 2.03 -41.48
CA PRO A 1111 -101.73 1.35 -40.24
C PRO A 1111 -101.65 -0.20 -40.23
N ARG A 1112 -101.48 -0.81 -39.04
CA ARG A 1112 -102.35 -1.83 -38.37
C ARG A 1112 -101.59 -2.70 -37.33
N LEU A 1113 -102.36 -3.13 -36.30
CA LEU A 1113 -102.10 -4.12 -35.21
C LEU A 1113 -101.32 -3.55 -34.00
N LEU A 1114 -101.73 -3.67 -32.72
CA LEU A 1114 -102.78 -4.41 -32.00
C LEU A 1114 -103.22 -3.64 -30.73
N ARG A 1115 -104.36 -4.06 -30.14
CA ARG A 1115 -105.25 -3.37 -29.19
C ARG A 1115 -104.69 -3.12 -27.77
N LEU A 1116 -104.94 -1.92 -27.22
CA LEU A 1116 -104.99 -1.57 -25.78
C LEU A 1116 -106.21 -0.66 -25.52
N PRO A 1117 -106.89 -0.70 -24.35
CA PRO A 1117 -108.08 0.09 -24.12
C PRO A 1117 -107.74 1.57 -23.88
N ARG A 1118 -108.57 2.44 -24.49
CA ARG A 1118 -108.46 3.90 -24.48
C ARG A 1118 -108.93 4.50 -23.15
N ARG A 1119 -108.16 5.45 -22.61
CA ARG A 1119 -108.61 6.84 -22.40
C ARG A 1119 -107.42 7.80 -22.24
N PRO A 1120 -107.54 9.09 -22.65
CA PRO A 1120 -106.42 10.00 -22.86
C PRO A 1120 -106.25 11.04 -21.73
N ALA A 1121 -105.02 11.35 -21.34
CA ALA A 1121 -104.64 12.64 -20.75
C ALA A 1121 -103.11 12.89 -20.81
N ARG A 1122 -102.74 14.08 -21.31
CA ARG A 1122 -101.43 14.79 -21.26
C ARG A 1122 -100.22 14.25 -22.06
N SER A 1123 -99.64 15.17 -22.84
CA SER A 1123 -98.35 15.06 -23.53
C SER A 1123 -97.21 14.93 -22.52
N VAL A 1124 -96.83 13.69 -22.24
CA VAL A 1124 -95.67 13.36 -21.41
C VAL A 1124 -94.65 12.67 -22.34
N ARG A 1125 -93.44 13.24 -22.46
CA ARG A 1125 -92.30 12.51 -23.05
C ARG A 1125 -92.17 11.19 -22.28
N PRO A 1126 -92.09 10.02 -22.94
CA PRO A 1126 -92.18 8.74 -22.24
C PRO A 1126 -91.11 8.61 -21.16
N ALA A 1127 -91.49 8.03 -20.02
CA ALA A 1127 -90.58 7.73 -18.92
C ALA A 1127 -89.52 6.72 -19.39
N PRO A 1128 -88.25 6.87 -18.98
CA PRO A 1128 -87.21 5.89 -19.32
C PRO A 1128 -87.54 4.54 -18.67
N LEU A 1129 -87.52 3.49 -19.50
CA LEU A 1129 -87.67 2.10 -19.08
C LEU A 1129 -86.41 1.69 -18.28
N TYR A 1130 -86.62 1.04 -17.13
CA TYR A 1130 -85.71 0.46 -16.12
C TYR A 1130 -85.04 1.36 -15.04
N THR A 1131 -84.81 0.73 -13.88
CA THR A 1131 -84.24 1.29 -12.63
C THR A 1131 -82.79 1.70 -12.81
N ASP A 1132 -82.46 2.91 -12.33
CA ASP A 1132 -81.16 3.59 -12.44
C ASP A 1132 -80.79 4.10 -13.84
N SER A 1133 -81.82 4.38 -14.66
CA SER A 1133 -81.64 5.13 -15.91
C SER A 1133 -81.10 6.54 -15.66
N PRO A 1134 -80.09 7.00 -16.45
CA PRO A 1134 -79.53 8.35 -16.38
C PRO A 1134 -80.51 9.48 -16.75
N PHE A 1135 -81.78 9.17 -17.02
CA PHE A 1135 -82.82 10.10 -17.45
C PHE A 1135 -83.96 10.30 -16.42
N GLN A 1136 -83.91 9.68 -15.23
CA GLN A 1136 -84.91 9.87 -14.17
C GLN A 1136 -84.61 11.10 -13.28
N ARG A 1137 -85.63 11.95 -13.00
CA ARG A 1137 -85.58 12.98 -11.94
C ARG A 1137 -86.02 12.36 -10.60
N ARG A 1138 -85.11 12.19 -9.62
CA ARG A 1138 -85.50 11.85 -8.22
C ARG A 1138 -85.59 13.12 -7.36
N SER A 1139 -86.64 13.23 -6.53
CA SER A 1139 -86.83 14.32 -5.58
C SER A 1139 -86.04 14.08 -4.30
N LEU A 1140 -85.25 15.07 -3.88
CA LEU A 1140 -84.44 15.07 -2.66
C LEU A 1140 -85.30 15.35 -1.42
N ALA A 1141 -85.82 14.30 -0.77
CA ALA A 1141 -86.31 14.39 0.61
C ALA A 1141 -86.05 13.06 1.31
N GLY A 1142 -85.11 13.06 2.25
CA GLY A 1142 -84.82 11.96 3.17
C GLY A 1142 -83.55 11.17 2.85
N ARG A 1143 -82.42 11.57 3.47
CA ARG A 1143 -81.31 10.70 3.91
C ARG A 1143 -80.18 11.54 4.52
N TRP A 1144 -80.33 11.98 5.76
CA TRP A 1144 -79.20 12.27 6.67
C TRP A 1144 -79.65 11.90 8.08
N GLY A 1145 -79.10 10.81 8.61
CA GLY A 1145 -79.30 10.35 9.97
C GLY A 1145 -78.23 9.33 10.31
N CYS A 1146 -77.21 9.79 11.05
CA CYS A 1146 -76.26 9.03 11.89
C CYS A 1146 -75.35 8.03 11.16
N SER A 1147 -74.12 7.72 11.55
CA SER A 1147 -73.18 8.10 12.62
C SER A 1147 -71.98 7.19 12.39
N GLY A 1148 -70.74 7.64 12.58
CA GLY A 1148 -69.61 6.71 12.59
C GLY A 1148 -68.27 7.39 12.33
N THR A 1149 -67.56 7.67 13.41
CA THR A 1149 -66.16 8.07 13.51
C THR A 1149 -65.21 7.13 12.76
N HIS A 1150 -64.38 7.67 11.87
CA HIS A 1150 -62.91 7.51 11.82
C HIS A 1150 -62.29 8.53 10.87
#